data_AF-A0A975JZ52-F1
#
_entry.id   AF-A0A975JZ52-F1
#
_cell.length_a   1.000
_cell.length_b   1.000
_cell.length_c   1.000
_cell.angle_alpha   90.00
_cell.angle_beta   90.00
_cell.angle_gamma   90.00
#
_symmetry.space_group_name_H-M   'P 1'
#
loop_
_entity.id
_entity.type
_entity.pdbx_description
1 polymer ?
#
loop_
_entity_poly.entity_id
_entity_poly.type
_entity_poly.pdbx_seq_one_letter_code
_entity_poly.pdbx_strand_id
1 'polypeptide(L)'
;MSFVIAAPELIASAATDLTSLSLTLNAANAAAAAETTGVLAAGADEVSAAIAALFGAHGQAYQTLSAQAAAFHTQFVQALSAGGSAYAAADAAAVSPLLDPINAQVLALTGRPLIGNGANGAPGTGAPGGAGGWLIGNGGSGGSGALGVGADGGAGGNGGAAGLIGSGGAGGAGGAGANGFTGGVGGAGGSALLFGAGGAGGAGGTGVAPGATGGTGGAGGNAGLLFGAAGVGGAGGAASVNAIAGGAGGAGGAGGLFTSGGSGGAGGAGILNTDGGAGGAGGSGGLFGAGGTGGAGGSGTGGGNVGGVGGAGGDAGTLSLGAPGGAGGAGGEGAASADGANGGSGGSGGLLFGDGGSGGVGGSGAAGGGQGGAGGNAGQLFGSGGSGGAGGGSINGGSTGGAGGAGGAPGLIGNGGNGGSGGSGVAAGGNGGPGGNGVLTGNGGNGGSGGTGATLGATGTGGVGGLLLGADGSNAPASTNPIHALQQQALAAINGPTEALTGRPLIGNGANGTPGSGVDGGAGGWFFGNGGNGASGATTGGAGGAGGVLFGNGGAGGAGGGAGGSGGAGGLLFGSGGTGGSGGSGGNGGVGGNAGFFVGAAGTGGAGSDGGAGGAGGSGALFGDGGSGGRGGAFGSDGGNGGSGGSGGLFGAGGTGGAGGAGDAGGNGGAGGAAGLLAAGASGGAGGSGGQSGALGNPAGAGGNGGSGGLLFGDGGQGGAGGIGIGGATGGDGGDGGASGFLFGSGGAGGAGGAEFGTGTGGTGGDGGAAGVIGSGGNGGAGGDRNAGVAGDGGAGGNGVLIGNGGNGGNGGTPGGTPGAGGTGGILVGENGLNGLA
;
A
#
# COMPACT_ATOMS: atom_id res chain seq x y z
N MET A 1 -23.92 32.59 -36.37
CA MET A 1 -23.98 31.15 -36.06
C MET A 1 -24.37 31.03 -34.60
N SER A 2 -25.44 30.30 -34.27
CA SER A 2 -25.78 30.04 -32.86
C SER A 2 -24.82 28.96 -32.35
N PHE A 3 -24.10 29.24 -31.27
CA PHE A 3 -23.31 28.22 -30.58
C PHE A 3 -24.27 27.24 -29.90
N VAL A 4 -24.13 25.96 -30.20
CA VAL A 4 -24.72 24.88 -29.40
C VAL A 4 -23.72 24.61 -28.28
N ILE A 5 -24.14 24.81 -27.03
CA ILE A 5 -23.35 24.43 -25.85
C ILE A 5 -23.89 23.06 -25.42
N ALA A 6 -23.09 22.02 -25.60
CA ALA A 6 -23.32 20.72 -24.98
C ALA A 6 -22.44 20.63 -23.71
N ALA A 7 -22.93 19.96 -22.67
CA ALA A 7 -22.17 19.65 -21.47
C ALA A 7 -22.07 18.12 -21.36
N PRO A 8 -21.09 17.48 -22.03
CA PRO A 8 -20.95 16.03 -22.09
C PRO A 8 -20.94 15.37 -20.70
N GLU A 9 -20.42 16.06 -19.69
CA GLU A 9 -20.35 15.61 -18.30
C GLU A 9 -21.74 15.51 -17.66
N LEU A 10 -22.65 16.45 -17.96
CA LEU A 10 -24.03 16.39 -17.49
C LEU A 10 -24.82 15.26 -18.18
N ILE A 11 -24.48 14.95 -19.43
CA ILE A 11 -25.09 13.86 -20.21
C ILE A 11 -24.64 12.51 -19.65
N ALA A 12 -23.35 12.36 -19.32
CA ALA A 12 -22.80 11.17 -18.68
C ALA A 12 -23.40 10.93 -17.27
N SER A 13 -23.48 11.98 -16.44
CA SER A 13 -24.14 11.91 -15.13
C SER A 13 -25.60 11.47 -15.24
N ALA A 14 -26.35 12.03 -16.20
CA ALA A 14 -27.74 11.65 -16.41
C ALA A 14 -27.90 10.20 -16.87
N ALA A 15 -26.99 9.67 -17.70
CA ALA A 15 -26.99 8.27 -18.11
C ALA A 15 -26.75 7.31 -16.92
N THR A 16 -25.86 7.68 -16.00
CA THR A 16 -25.63 6.93 -14.75
C THR A 16 -26.86 6.94 -13.86
N ASP A 17 -27.46 8.10 -13.61
CA ASP A 17 -28.68 8.22 -12.79
C ASP A 17 -29.84 7.40 -13.36
N LEU A 18 -30.01 7.43 -14.69
CA LEU A 18 -31.01 6.62 -15.39
C LEU A 18 -30.72 5.12 -15.28
N THR A 19 -29.45 4.71 -15.24
CA THR A 19 -29.08 3.31 -15.03
C THR A 19 -29.46 2.85 -13.62
N SER A 20 -29.17 3.65 -12.59
CA SER A 20 -29.58 3.38 -11.20
C SER A 20 -31.10 3.31 -11.04
N LEU A 21 -31.84 4.16 -11.75
CA LEU A 21 -33.31 4.13 -11.77
C LEU A 21 -33.84 2.82 -12.38
N SER A 22 -33.24 2.35 -13.48
CA SER A 22 -33.61 1.08 -14.13
C SER A 22 -33.42 -0.11 -13.19
N LEU A 23 -32.29 -0.15 -12.47
CA LEU A 23 -32.01 -1.21 -11.49
C LEU A 23 -33.06 -1.22 -10.37
N THR A 24 -33.43 -0.04 -9.87
CA THR A 24 -34.45 0.11 -8.82
C THR A 24 -35.82 -0.35 -9.29
N LEU A 25 -36.24 0.05 -10.49
CA LEU A 25 -37.53 -0.32 -11.07
C LEU A 25 -37.62 -1.81 -11.42
N ASN A 26 -36.55 -2.40 -11.95
CA ASN A 26 -36.49 -3.83 -12.23
C ASN A 26 -36.53 -4.67 -10.96
N ALA A 27 -35.82 -4.24 -9.90
CA ALA A 27 -35.89 -4.89 -8.59
C ALA A 27 -37.31 -4.82 -7.99
N ALA A 28 -37.98 -3.67 -8.09
CA ALA A 28 -39.36 -3.50 -7.61
C ALA A 28 -40.37 -4.36 -8.40
N ASN A 29 -40.26 -4.39 -9.73
CA ASN A 29 -41.12 -5.21 -10.59
C ASN A 29 -40.90 -6.71 -10.38
N ALA A 30 -39.65 -7.13 -10.14
CA ALA A 30 -39.32 -8.52 -9.81
C ALA A 30 -39.88 -8.92 -8.43
N ALA A 31 -39.74 -8.05 -7.42
CA ALA A 31 -40.28 -8.29 -6.08
C ALA A 31 -41.81 -8.41 -6.07
N ALA A 32 -42.52 -7.65 -6.90
CA ALA A 32 -43.98 -7.68 -6.99
C ALA A 32 -44.53 -8.84 -7.86
N ALA A 33 -43.68 -9.57 -8.58
CA ALA A 33 -44.12 -10.55 -9.59
C ALA A 33 -44.90 -11.71 -8.99
N ALA A 34 -44.44 -12.30 -7.88
CA ALA A 34 -45.10 -13.44 -7.26
C ALA A 34 -46.48 -13.07 -6.69
N GLU A 35 -46.56 -11.95 -5.98
CA GLU A 35 -47.79 -11.49 -5.32
C GLU A 35 -48.88 -11.06 -6.32
N THR A 36 -48.49 -10.47 -7.46
CA THR A 36 -49.43 -9.97 -8.46
C THR A 36 -49.88 -11.03 -9.47
N THR A 37 -49.13 -12.12 -9.63
CA THR A 37 -49.45 -13.22 -10.56
C THR A 37 -49.99 -14.46 -9.87
N GLY A 38 -49.74 -14.62 -8.56
CA GLY A 38 -50.17 -15.74 -7.73
C GLY A 38 -51.44 -15.49 -6.91
N VAL A 39 -52.32 -14.60 -7.35
CA VAL A 39 -53.56 -14.26 -6.61
C VAL A 39 -54.44 -15.51 -6.47
N LEU A 40 -54.74 -15.89 -5.23
CA LEU A 40 -55.58 -17.04 -4.90
C LEU A 40 -57.06 -16.66 -4.86
N ALA A 41 -57.93 -17.60 -5.23
CA ALA A 41 -59.37 -17.42 -5.10
C ALA A 41 -59.77 -17.31 -3.61
N ALA A 42 -60.57 -16.30 -3.27
CA ALA A 42 -61.02 -16.06 -1.90
C ALA A 42 -61.99 -17.13 -1.37
N GLY A 43 -62.62 -17.88 -2.27
CA GLY A 43 -63.52 -19.01 -1.99
C GLY A 43 -63.49 -20.03 -3.13
N ALA A 44 -64.12 -21.19 -2.92
CA ALA A 44 -64.18 -22.27 -3.90
C ALA A 44 -65.21 -22.06 -5.03
N ASP A 45 -65.87 -20.89 -5.05
CA ASP A 45 -66.87 -20.52 -6.04
C ASP A 45 -66.24 -20.01 -7.35
N GLU A 46 -67.00 -20.13 -8.43
CA GLU A 46 -66.56 -19.77 -9.77
C GLU A 46 -66.31 -18.26 -9.94
N VAL A 47 -66.95 -17.40 -9.13
CA VAL A 47 -66.74 -15.94 -9.17
C VAL A 47 -65.37 -15.60 -8.58
N SER A 48 -65.02 -16.17 -7.42
CA SER A 48 -63.71 -16.03 -6.81
C SER A 48 -62.59 -16.56 -7.71
N ALA A 49 -62.80 -17.70 -8.39
CA ALA A 49 -61.85 -18.25 -9.35
C ALA A 49 -61.68 -17.35 -10.59
N ALA A 50 -62.77 -16.81 -11.14
CA ALA A 50 -62.73 -15.90 -12.29
C ALA A 50 -62.04 -14.57 -11.96
N ILE A 51 -62.25 -14.02 -10.77
CA ILE A 51 -61.60 -12.80 -10.29
C ILE A 51 -60.09 -13.02 -10.09
N ALA A 52 -59.69 -14.13 -9.45
CA ALA A 52 -58.28 -14.50 -9.30
C ALA A 52 -57.59 -14.67 -10.67
N ALA A 53 -58.26 -15.32 -11.63
CA ALA A 53 -57.74 -15.48 -12.99
C ALA A 53 -57.60 -14.14 -13.73
N LEU A 54 -58.55 -13.21 -13.57
CA LEU A 54 -58.47 -11.87 -14.16
C LEU A 54 -57.27 -11.08 -13.61
N PHE A 55 -57.08 -11.07 -12.29
CA PHE A 55 -55.95 -10.37 -11.67
C PHE A 55 -54.61 -11.03 -12.01
N GLY A 56 -54.54 -12.37 -12.04
CA GLY A 56 -53.34 -13.09 -12.48
C GLY A 56 -52.98 -12.80 -13.94
N ALA A 57 -53.97 -12.76 -14.84
CA ALA A 57 -53.76 -12.37 -16.24
C ALA A 57 -53.32 -10.91 -16.38
N HIS A 58 -53.87 -10.01 -15.56
CA HIS A 58 -53.45 -8.61 -15.52
C HIS A 58 -52.01 -8.44 -15.02
N GLY A 59 -51.62 -9.18 -13.97
CA GLY A 59 -50.23 -9.23 -13.48
C GLY A 59 -49.25 -9.71 -14.55
N GLN A 60 -49.59 -10.75 -15.30
CA GLN A 60 -48.75 -11.26 -16.41
C GLN A 60 -48.62 -10.25 -17.56
N ALA A 61 -49.70 -9.54 -17.92
CA ALA A 61 -49.66 -8.48 -18.92
C ALA A 61 -48.79 -7.30 -18.47
N TYR A 62 -48.87 -6.91 -17.19
CA TYR A 62 -48.02 -5.89 -16.59
C TYR A 62 -46.53 -6.26 -16.62
N GLN A 63 -46.18 -7.52 -16.33
CA GLN A 63 -44.81 -8.00 -16.39
C GLN A 63 -44.23 -7.96 -17.82
N THR A 64 -45.04 -8.33 -18.81
CA THR A 64 -44.65 -8.26 -20.23
C THR A 64 -44.39 -6.83 -20.68
N LEU A 65 -45.26 -5.89 -20.31
CA LEU A 65 -45.09 -4.46 -20.62
C LEU A 65 -43.87 -3.86 -19.90
N SER A 66 -43.62 -4.26 -18.65
CA SER A 66 -42.47 -3.81 -17.86
C SER A 66 -41.14 -4.25 -18.47
N ALA A 67 -41.07 -5.48 -19.01
CA ALA A 67 -39.89 -5.95 -19.75
C ALA A 67 -39.65 -5.15 -21.04
N GLN A 68 -40.73 -4.77 -21.75
CA GLN A 68 -40.62 -3.93 -22.94
C GLN A 68 -40.14 -2.51 -22.61
N ALA A 69 -40.62 -1.94 -21.49
CA ALA A 69 -40.18 -0.64 -21.00
C ALA A 69 -38.70 -0.67 -20.56
N ALA A 70 -38.25 -1.75 -19.91
CA ALA A 70 -36.84 -1.94 -19.53
C ALA A 70 -35.92 -1.99 -20.76
N ALA A 71 -36.32 -2.71 -21.81
CA ALA A 71 -35.56 -2.77 -23.06
C ALA A 71 -35.45 -1.39 -23.75
N PHE A 72 -36.55 -0.63 -23.78
CA PHE A 72 -36.53 0.75 -24.27
C PHE A 72 -35.61 1.65 -23.45
N HIS A 73 -35.66 1.55 -22.12
CA HIS A 73 -34.82 2.34 -21.23
C HIS A 73 -33.33 2.06 -21.44
N THR A 74 -32.96 0.79 -21.58
CA THR A 74 -31.58 0.39 -21.92
C THR A 74 -31.12 1.00 -23.23
N GLN A 75 -31.95 0.96 -24.28
CA GLN A 75 -31.63 1.58 -25.57
C GLN A 75 -31.51 3.11 -25.47
N PHE A 76 -32.36 3.75 -24.67
CA PHE A 76 -32.32 5.18 -24.43
C PHE A 76 -31.04 5.62 -23.72
N VAL A 77 -30.64 4.92 -22.66
CA VAL A 77 -29.38 5.17 -21.94
C VAL A 77 -28.17 4.93 -22.86
N GLN A 78 -28.18 3.86 -23.64
CA GLN A 78 -27.11 3.58 -24.62
C GLN A 78 -26.99 4.71 -25.66
N ALA A 79 -28.11 5.21 -26.18
CA ALA A 79 -28.12 6.32 -27.12
C ALA A 79 -27.66 7.64 -26.47
N LEU A 80 -28.02 7.87 -25.20
CA LEU A 80 -27.62 9.05 -24.44
C LEU A 80 -26.11 9.05 -24.16
N SER A 81 -25.57 7.92 -23.72
CA SER A 81 -24.12 7.72 -23.54
C SER A 81 -23.36 7.89 -24.85
N ALA A 82 -23.82 7.27 -25.94
CA ALA A 82 -23.22 7.42 -27.27
C ALA A 82 -23.26 8.87 -27.76
N GLY A 83 -24.35 9.60 -27.47
CA GLY A 83 -24.47 11.03 -27.76
C GLY A 83 -23.47 11.87 -26.97
N GLY A 84 -23.31 11.60 -25.67
CA GLY A 84 -22.28 12.25 -24.83
C GLY A 84 -20.86 12.02 -25.35
N SER A 85 -20.54 10.79 -25.73
CA SER A 85 -19.24 10.43 -26.33
C SER A 85 -19.02 11.12 -27.68
N ALA A 86 -20.06 11.27 -28.51
CA ALA A 86 -19.96 11.93 -29.80
C ALA A 86 -19.69 13.44 -29.67
N TYR A 87 -20.30 14.12 -28.69
CA TYR A 87 -20.00 15.54 -28.42
C TYR A 87 -18.59 15.71 -27.83
N ALA A 88 -18.16 14.83 -26.93
CA ALA A 88 -16.79 14.83 -26.43
C ALA A 88 -15.74 14.58 -27.54
N ALA A 89 -16.02 13.66 -28.45
CA ALA A 89 -15.18 13.39 -29.62
C ALA A 89 -15.15 14.57 -30.61
N ALA A 90 -16.26 15.32 -30.73
CA ALA A 90 -16.32 16.51 -31.57
C ALA A 90 -15.49 17.67 -31.00
N ASP A 91 -15.46 17.87 -29.68
CA ASP A 91 -14.55 18.82 -29.04
C ASP A 91 -13.08 18.40 -29.19
N ALA A 92 -12.78 17.10 -29.07
CA ALA A 92 -11.44 16.57 -29.32
C ALA A 92 -10.96 16.82 -30.77
N ALA A 93 -11.86 16.68 -31.76
CA ALA A 93 -11.56 16.95 -33.17
C ALA A 93 -11.31 18.45 -33.48
N ALA A 94 -11.75 19.36 -32.61
CA ALA A 94 -11.53 20.80 -32.78
C ALA A 94 -10.09 21.26 -32.41
N VAL A 95 -9.33 20.44 -31.65
CA VAL A 95 -7.93 20.69 -31.24
C VAL A 95 -6.90 20.09 -32.22
N SER A 96 -7.33 19.13 -33.05
CA SER A 96 -6.51 18.38 -34.04
C SER A 96 -5.76 19.18 -35.13
N PRO A 97 -6.15 20.39 -35.59
CA PRO A 97 -5.54 21.03 -36.76
C PRO A 97 -4.03 21.38 -36.66
N LEU A 98 -3.45 21.37 -35.45
CA LEU A 98 -2.03 21.73 -35.22
C LEU A 98 -1.17 20.56 -34.71
N LEU A 99 -1.73 19.58 -34.00
CA LEU A 99 -0.97 18.49 -33.38
C LEU A 99 -0.63 17.37 -34.38
N ASP A 100 -1.58 16.93 -35.20
CA ASP A 100 -1.39 15.82 -36.14
C ASP A 100 -0.26 16.09 -37.17
N PRO A 101 -0.17 17.29 -37.79
CA PRO A 101 0.92 17.57 -38.72
C PRO A 101 2.29 17.56 -38.03
N ILE A 102 2.39 18.14 -36.83
CA ILE A 102 3.64 18.20 -36.06
C ILE A 102 4.06 16.79 -35.64
N ASN A 103 3.13 15.99 -35.13
CA ASN A 103 3.37 14.60 -34.76
C ASN A 103 3.79 13.75 -35.96
N ALA A 104 3.14 13.91 -37.12
CA ALA A 104 3.52 13.19 -38.33
C ALA A 104 4.95 13.51 -38.78
N GLN A 105 5.38 14.76 -38.65
CA GLN A 105 6.75 15.18 -38.98
C GLN A 105 7.77 14.57 -38.01
N VAL A 106 7.52 14.64 -36.70
CA VAL A 106 8.44 14.08 -35.70
C VAL A 106 8.46 12.55 -35.73
N LEU A 107 7.32 11.91 -35.97
CA LEU A 107 7.21 10.47 -36.17
C LEU A 107 7.98 10.01 -37.42
N ALA A 108 7.86 10.74 -38.54
CA ALA A 108 8.62 10.42 -39.76
C ALA A 108 10.14 10.59 -39.58
N LEU A 109 10.57 11.55 -38.76
CA LEU A 109 11.99 11.84 -38.52
C LEU A 109 12.63 10.95 -37.45
N THR A 110 11.88 10.57 -36.42
CA THR A 110 12.43 9.92 -35.21
C THR A 110 11.83 8.55 -34.90
N GLY A 111 10.77 8.15 -35.62
CA GLY A 111 10.03 6.91 -35.35
C GLY A 111 9.13 6.96 -34.11
N ARG A 112 8.98 8.14 -33.49
CA ARG A 112 8.21 8.36 -32.26
C ARG A 112 7.53 9.73 -32.32
N PRO A 113 6.25 9.87 -31.91
CA PRO A 113 5.56 11.14 -31.99
C PRO A 113 6.14 12.16 -30.99
N LEU A 114 5.83 13.44 -31.17
CA LEU A 114 6.22 14.49 -30.22
C LEU A 114 5.30 14.47 -28.99
N ILE A 115 4.00 14.40 -29.26
CA ILE A 115 2.92 14.32 -28.27
C ILE A 115 2.13 13.04 -28.56
N GLY A 116 1.81 12.26 -27.53
CA GLY A 116 0.94 11.09 -27.66
C GLY A 116 1.35 9.98 -26.70
N ASN A 117 0.41 9.11 -26.34
CA ASN A 117 0.71 8.01 -25.43
C ASN A 117 1.32 6.81 -26.16
N GLY A 118 2.10 6.03 -25.42
CA GLY A 118 2.64 4.77 -25.88
C GLY A 118 1.53 3.73 -25.99
N ALA A 119 1.61 2.87 -27.02
CA ALA A 119 0.67 1.78 -27.20
C ALA A 119 0.80 0.74 -26.07
N ASN A 120 -0.32 0.21 -25.59
CA ASN A 120 -0.29 -0.89 -24.64
C ASN A 120 0.24 -2.17 -25.31
N GLY A 121 0.97 -2.98 -24.56
CA GLY A 121 1.36 -4.33 -24.98
C GLY A 121 0.15 -5.26 -25.01
N ALA A 122 0.14 -6.20 -25.96
CA ALA A 122 -0.97 -7.14 -26.12
C ALA A 122 -1.10 -8.10 -24.92
N PRO A 123 -2.29 -8.26 -24.32
CA PRO A 123 -2.53 -9.20 -23.22
C PRO A 123 -2.18 -10.64 -23.60
N GLY A 124 -1.72 -11.42 -22.62
CA GLY A 124 -1.34 -12.82 -22.80
C GLY A 124 -0.09 -13.07 -23.66
N THR A 125 0.66 -12.04 -24.06
CA THR A 125 1.87 -12.18 -24.89
C THR A 125 3.16 -11.83 -24.15
N GLY A 126 3.06 -11.14 -23.02
CA GLY A 126 4.21 -10.52 -22.36
C GLY A 126 4.83 -9.37 -23.17
N ALA A 127 4.13 -8.83 -24.17
CA ALA A 127 4.67 -7.76 -24.99
C ALA A 127 4.87 -6.48 -24.16
N PRO A 128 6.01 -5.78 -24.30
CA PRO A 128 6.23 -4.53 -23.60
C PRO A 128 5.29 -3.43 -24.13
N GLY A 129 4.97 -2.48 -23.26
CA GLY A 129 4.31 -1.23 -23.64
C GLY A 129 5.25 -0.35 -24.46
N GLY A 130 4.68 0.35 -25.45
CA GLY A 130 5.38 1.34 -26.25
C GLY A 130 5.74 2.58 -25.43
N ALA A 131 6.81 3.27 -25.81
CA ALA A 131 7.15 4.54 -25.18
C ALA A 131 6.14 5.64 -25.57
N GLY A 132 5.85 6.56 -24.64
CA GLY A 132 5.08 7.78 -24.92
C GLY A 132 5.81 8.72 -25.88
N GLY A 133 5.19 9.79 -26.37
CA GLY A 133 5.82 10.79 -27.24
C GLY A 133 7.05 11.45 -26.61
N TRP A 134 7.89 12.12 -27.40
CA TRP A 134 9.13 12.71 -26.89
C TRP A 134 8.91 13.80 -25.83
N LEU A 135 7.91 14.66 -26.04
CA LEU A 135 7.64 15.81 -25.20
C LEU A 135 6.53 15.53 -24.19
N ILE A 136 5.33 15.16 -24.67
CA ILE A 136 4.19 14.81 -23.80
C ILE A 136 3.71 13.41 -24.17
N GLY A 137 3.70 12.49 -23.21
CA GLY A 137 3.20 11.15 -23.47
C GLY A 137 3.41 10.20 -22.32
N ASN A 138 2.34 9.55 -21.91
CA ASN A 138 2.43 8.44 -20.99
C ASN A 138 3.01 7.22 -21.72
N GLY A 139 3.79 6.41 -21.02
CA GLY A 139 4.15 5.08 -21.51
C GLY A 139 2.94 4.15 -21.56
N GLY A 140 2.92 3.26 -22.55
CA GLY A 140 1.88 2.24 -22.67
C GLY A 140 2.02 1.17 -21.58
N SER A 141 0.92 0.57 -21.14
CA SER A 141 0.98 -0.55 -20.20
C SER A 141 1.62 -1.78 -20.85
N GLY A 142 2.31 -2.60 -20.07
CA GLY A 142 2.81 -3.90 -20.51
C GLY A 142 1.67 -4.91 -20.66
N GLY A 143 1.77 -5.78 -21.66
CA GLY A 143 0.82 -6.89 -21.83
C GLY A 143 1.03 -7.96 -20.75
N SER A 144 -0.05 -8.58 -20.28
CA SER A 144 0.06 -9.73 -19.37
C SER A 144 0.81 -10.89 -20.03
N GLY A 145 1.47 -11.72 -19.23
CA GLY A 145 2.16 -12.91 -19.69
C GLY A 145 1.19 -14.03 -20.08
N ALA A 146 1.62 -14.90 -20.99
CA ALA A 146 0.81 -16.04 -21.41
C ALA A 146 0.54 -17.03 -20.27
N LEU A 147 -0.65 -17.63 -20.23
CA LEU A 147 -0.92 -18.81 -19.42
C LEU A 147 0.00 -19.96 -19.86
N GLY A 148 0.75 -20.52 -18.90
CA GLY A 148 1.64 -21.65 -19.09
C GLY A 148 0.88 -22.97 -19.01
N VAL A 149 0.39 -23.49 -20.14
CA VAL A 149 -0.19 -24.84 -20.23
C VAL A 149 0.91 -25.81 -20.66
N GLY A 150 1.56 -26.45 -19.69
CA GLY A 150 2.69 -27.38 -19.95
C GLY A 150 4.06 -26.71 -20.01
N ALA A 151 4.17 -25.47 -19.54
CA ALA A 151 5.40 -24.70 -19.35
C ALA A 151 5.19 -23.67 -18.23
N ASP A 152 6.26 -23.03 -17.78
CA ASP A 152 6.17 -21.86 -16.88
C ASP A 152 5.28 -20.77 -17.48
N GLY A 153 4.62 -20.02 -16.60
CA GLY A 153 3.84 -18.86 -16.99
C GLY A 153 4.72 -17.85 -17.71
N GLY A 154 4.20 -17.23 -18.78
CA GLY A 154 4.92 -16.20 -19.52
C GLY A 154 5.20 -15.00 -18.63
N ALA A 155 6.35 -14.35 -18.81
CA ALA A 155 6.62 -13.08 -18.14
C ALA A 155 5.63 -11.99 -18.61
N GLY A 156 5.25 -11.10 -17.70
CA GLY A 156 4.56 -9.88 -18.04
C GLY A 156 5.48 -8.92 -18.80
N GLY A 157 4.91 -8.17 -19.73
CA GLY A 157 5.64 -7.17 -20.49
C GLY A 157 6.01 -5.96 -19.63
N ASN A 158 7.17 -5.38 -19.86
CA ASN A 158 7.52 -4.13 -19.17
C ASN A 158 6.61 -2.98 -19.64
N GLY A 159 6.29 -2.06 -18.75
CA GLY A 159 5.64 -0.80 -19.10
C GLY A 159 6.55 0.08 -19.95
N GLY A 160 5.96 0.86 -20.84
CA GLY A 160 6.67 1.79 -21.70
C GLY A 160 7.24 2.98 -20.92
N ALA A 161 8.38 3.50 -21.34
CA ALA A 161 8.89 4.76 -20.79
C ALA A 161 8.02 5.95 -21.20
N ALA A 162 7.94 6.97 -20.35
CA ALA A 162 7.24 8.21 -20.67
C ALA A 162 8.05 9.11 -21.63
N GLY A 163 7.39 10.19 -22.08
CA GLY A 163 8.04 11.37 -22.64
C GLY A 163 8.72 12.24 -21.58
N LEU A 164 9.16 13.43 -21.98
CA LEU A 164 9.71 14.42 -21.06
C LEU A 164 8.70 14.80 -19.97
N ILE A 165 7.43 14.94 -20.35
CA ILE A 165 6.26 15.09 -19.50
C ILE A 165 5.36 13.87 -19.72
N GLY A 166 5.11 13.10 -18.67
CA GLY A 166 4.19 11.97 -18.72
C GLY A 166 4.55 10.92 -17.70
N SER A 167 3.60 10.02 -17.42
CA SER A 167 3.81 8.91 -16.52
C SER A 167 4.32 7.69 -17.26
N GLY A 168 5.20 6.91 -16.63
CA GLY A 168 5.60 5.60 -17.14
C GLY A 168 4.43 4.63 -17.18
N GLY A 169 4.46 3.69 -18.13
CA GLY A 169 3.44 2.66 -18.25
C GLY A 169 3.51 1.66 -17.11
N ALA A 170 2.37 1.12 -16.67
CA ALA A 170 2.37 0.00 -15.72
C ALA A 170 2.98 -1.26 -16.36
N GLY A 171 3.68 -2.07 -15.58
CA GLY A 171 4.13 -3.39 -16.02
C GLY A 171 2.96 -4.37 -16.14
N GLY A 172 3.04 -5.29 -17.11
CA GLY A 172 2.06 -6.35 -17.29
C GLY A 172 2.16 -7.41 -16.20
N ALA A 173 1.04 -8.02 -15.82
CA ALA A 173 1.04 -9.15 -14.89
C ALA A 173 1.76 -10.36 -15.50
N GLY A 174 2.43 -11.17 -14.68
CA GLY A 174 2.96 -12.46 -15.09
C GLY A 174 1.84 -13.48 -15.31
N GLY A 175 2.01 -14.34 -16.31
CA GLY A 175 1.03 -15.40 -16.61
C GLY A 175 1.04 -16.50 -15.55
N ALA A 176 -0.11 -17.14 -15.34
CA ALA A 176 -0.19 -18.29 -14.43
C ALA A 176 0.53 -19.52 -15.02
N GLY A 177 1.26 -20.27 -14.19
CA GLY A 177 1.85 -21.57 -14.54
C GLY A 177 0.92 -22.71 -14.11
N ALA A 178 0.46 -23.54 -15.05
CA ALA A 178 -0.47 -24.64 -14.79
C ALA A 178 0.19 -26.01 -14.92
N ASN A 179 -0.16 -26.95 -14.04
CA ASN A 179 0.31 -28.35 -14.03
C ASN A 179 1.78 -28.54 -13.56
N GLY A 180 2.19 -27.86 -12.50
CA GLY A 180 3.50 -28.06 -11.86
C GLY A 180 4.58 -27.07 -12.31
N PHE A 181 4.18 -25.99 -12.96
CA PHE A 181 5.07 -24.97 -13.50
C PHE A 181 4.98 -23.68 -12.71
N THR A 182 6.09 -22.92 -12.71
CA THR A 182 6.21 -21.67 -11.98
C THR A 182 5.38 -20.56 -12.63
N GLY A 183 4.83 -19.67 -11.82
CA GLY A 183 4.16 -18.48 -12.34
C GLY A 183 5.16 -17.52 -13.00
N GLY A 184 4.75 -16.85 -14.07
CA GLY A 184 5.60 -15.90 -14.78
C GLY A 184 5.93 -14.68 -13.92
N VAL A 185 7.10 -14.07 -14.13
CA VAL A 185 7.42 -12.82 -13.43
C VAL A 185 6.55 -11.67 -13.94
N GLY A 186 6.21 -10.72 -13.06
CA GLY A 186 5.58 -9.47 -13.47
C GLY A 186 6.55 -8.58 -14.25
N GLY A 187 6.03 -7.81 -15.21
CA GLY A 187 6.82 -6.85 -15.97
C GLY A 187 7.22 -5.64 -15.13
N ALA A 188 8.37 -5.04 -15.40
CA ALA A 188 8.77 -3.81 -14.71
C ALA A 188 7.89 -2.63 -15.14
N GLY A 189 7.68 -1.66 -14.25
CA GLY A 189 7.06 -0.39 -14.60
C GLY A 189 7.97 0.48 -15.47
N GLY A 190 7.36 1.27 -16.35
CA GLY A 190 8.05 2.23 -17.18
C GLY A 190 8.59 3.41 -16.38
N SER A 191 9.75 3.95 -16.74
CA SER A 191 10.30 5.13 -16.07
C SER A 191 9.77 6.43 -16.70
N ALA A 192 9.65 7.48 -15.89
CA ALA A 192 9.48 8.84 -16.37
C ALA A 192 10.83 9.54 -16.61
N LEU A 193 10.85 10.65 -17.35
CA LEU A 193 12.08 11.37 -17.72
C LEU A 193 12.34 12.63 -16.89
N LEU A 194 11.56 13.70 -17.07
CA LEU A 194 11.75 14.96 -16.35
C LEU A 194 10.60 15.25 -15.39
N PHE A 195 9.37 15.13 -15.89
CA PHE A 195 8.14 15.32 -15.14
C PHE A 195 7.20 14.13 -15.31
N GLY A 196 6.71 13.59 -14.20
CA GLY A 196 5.68 12.58 -14.15
C GLY A 196 6.09 11.33 -13.37
N ALA A 197 5.09 10.54 -13.01
CA ALA A 197 5.27 9.37 -12.19
C ALA A 197 5.91 8.19 -12.93
N GLY A 198 6.74 7.41 -12.25
CA GLY A 198 7.13 6.07 -12.70
C GLY A 198 5.93 5.11 -12.67
N GLY A 199 5.88 4.19 -13.61
CA GLY A 199 4.83 3.17 -13.68
C GLY A 199 4.95 2.14 -12.57
N ALA A 200 3.82 1.61 -12.10
CA ALA A 200 3.82 0.47 -11.18
C ALA A 200 4.40 -0.78 -11.86
N GLY A 201 5.10 -1.62 -11.09
CA GLY A 201 5.50 -2.95 -11.52
C GLY A 201 4.29 -3.89 -11.61
N GLY A 202 4.32 -4.82 -12.56
CA GLY A 202 3.28 -5.82 -12.76
C GLY A 202 3.29 -6.88 -11.64
N ALA A 203 2.12 -7.40 -11.30
CA ALA A 203 2.03 -8.51 -10.35
C ALA A 203 2.69 -9.78 -10.92
N GLY A 204 3.30 -10.59 -10.05
CA GLY A 204 3.81 -11.90 -10.42
C GLY A 204 2.67 -12.88 -10.70
N GLY A 205 2.89 -13.74 -11.68
CA GLY A 205 1.99 -14.82 -12.04
C GLY A 205 1.97 -15.90 -10.98
N THR A 206 0.87 -16.62 -10.91
CA THR A 206 0.62 -17.64 -9.89
C THR A 206 1.15 -19.02 -10.31
N GLY A 207 1.79 -19.76 -9.42
CA GLY A 207 2.25 -21.13 -9.66
C GLY A 207 1.30 -22.19 -9.11
N VAL A 208 0.93 -23.19 -9.93
CA VAL A 208 -0.06 -24.22 -9.57
C VAL A 208 0.52 -25.62 -9.65
N ALA A 209 0.54 -26.32 -8.50
CA ALA A 209 0.88 -27.74 -8.26
C ALA A 209 2.29 -28.00 -7.65
N PRO A 210 2.57 -29.25 -7.20
CA PRO A 210 3.74 -29.56 -6.39
C PRO A 210 5.07 -29.15 -7.02
N GLY A 211 5.91 -28.45 -6.27
CA GLY A 211 7.22 -27.95 -6.72
C GLY A 211 7.22 -26.61 -7.48
N ALA A 212 6.06 -26.02 -7.80
CA ALA A 212 5.99 -24.70 -8.44
C ALA A 212 6.34 -23.55 -7.48
N THR A 213 6.73 -22.39 -8.02
CA THR A 213 6.80 -21.14 -7.24
C THR A 213 5.85 -20.11 -7.83
N GLY A 214 5.44 -19.14 -7.01
CA GLY A 214 4.82 -17.93 -7.53
C GLY A 214 5.87 -17.10 -8.26
N GLY A 215 5.49 -16.45 -9.36
CA GLY A 215 6.33 -15.52 -10.06
C GLY A 215 6.61 -14.29 -9.21
N THR A 216 7.81 -13.71 -9.33
CA THR A 216 8.12 -12.46 -8.62
C THR A 216 7.34 -11.29 -9.21
N GLY A 217 7.00 -10.30 -8.40
CA GLY A 217 6.49 -9.03 -8.88
C GLY A 217 7.55 -8.25 -9.67
N GLY A 218 7.11 -7.44 -10.63
CA GLY A 218 7.98 -6.56 -11.40
C GLY A 218 8.44 -5.36 -10.58
N ALA A 219 9.63 -4.82 -10.87
CA ALA A 219 10.08 -3.59 -10.20
C ALA A 219 9.25 -2.38 -10.63
N GLY A 220 9.09 -1.40 -9.75
CA GLY A 220 8.52 -0.11 -10.09
C GLY A 220 9.44 0.72 -11.00
N GLY A 221 8.85 1.55 -11.84
CA GLY A 221 9.58 2.47 -12.71
C GLY A 221 10.14 3.67 -11.93
N ASN A 222 11.25 4.24 -12.38
CA ASN A 222 11.81 5.42 -11.74
C ASN A 222 10.91 6.66 -11.97
N ALA A 223 10.88 7.54 -10.98
CA ALA A 223 10.28 8.87 -11.09
C ALA A 223 10.99 9.73 -12.14
N GLY A 224 10.30 10.78 -12.62
CA GLY A 224 10.92 11.84 -13.40
C GLY A 224 12.00 12.58 -12.60
N LEU A 225 13.02 13.09 -13.29
CA LEU A 225 14.19 13.71 -12.67
C LEU A 225 13.82 14.84 -11.71
N LEU A 226 12.83 15.67 -12.01
CA LEU A 226 12.50 16.84 -11.21
C LEU A 226 11.27 16.62 -10.33
N PHE A 227 10.15 16.16 -10.91
CA PHE A 227 8.92 15.82 -10.18
C PHE A 227 8.32 14.52 -10.75
N GLY A 228 7.61 13.75 -9.91
CA GLY A 228 7.18 12.41 -10.25
C GLY A 228 7.14 11.47 -9.04
N ALA A 229 6.02 10.83 -8.76
CA ALA A 229 5.99 9.65 -7.88
C ALA A 229 6.90 8.57 -8.46
N ALA A 230 7.73 7.93 -7.64
CA ALA A 230 8.41 6.71 -8.10
C ALA A 230 7.40 5.55 -8.13
N GLY A 231 7.56 4.67 -9.11
CA GLY A 231 6.68 3.53 -9.30
C GLY A 231 6.78 2.53 -8.15
N VAL A 232 5.65 1.96 -7.75
CA VAL A 232 5.63 0.88 -6.76
C VAL A 232 6.08 -0.44 -7.38
N GLY A 233 6.73 -1.29 -6.59
CA GLY A 233 6.97 -2.67 -6.97
C GLY A 233 5.67 -3.45 -7.06
N GLY A 234 5.59 -4.36 -8.02
CA GLY A 234 4.46 -5.27 -8.19
C GLY A 234 4.40 -6.31 -7.08
N ALA A 235 3.20 -6.78 -6.74
CA ALA A 235 3.03 -7.87 -5.79
C ALA A 235 3.61 -9.18 -6.36
N GLY A 236 4.16 -10.05 -5.50
CA GLY A 236 4.54 -11.40 -5.88
C GLY A 236 3.32 -12.29 -6.12
N GLY A 237 3.45 -13.24 -7.05
CA GLY A 237 2.40 -14.21 -7.35
C GLY A 237 2.25 -15.27 -6.26
N ALA A 238 1.05 -15.80 -6.07
CA ALA A 238 0.83 -16.91 -5.14
C ALA A 238 1.46 -18.22 -5.65
N ALA A 239 1.76 -19.13 -4.74
CA ALA A 239 2.09 -20.52 -5.05
C ALA A 239 1.09 -21.48 -4.40
N SER A 240 0.68 -22.53 -5.10
CA SER A 240 -0.38 -23.44 -4.62
C SER A 240 0.01 -24.92 -4.63
N VAL A 241 -0.54 -25.67 -3.66
CA VAL A 241 -0.47 -27.12 -3.41
C VAL A 241 0.94 -27.71 -3.46
N ASN A 242 1.57 -27.84 -2.28
CA ASN A 242 2.88 -28.52 -2.11
C ASN A 242 4.01 -27.94 -3.00
N ALA A 243 3.88 -26.66 -3.32
CA ALA A 243 4.84 -25.81 -4.02
C ALA A 243 6.01 -25.38 -3.09
N ILE A 244 7.00 -24.66 -3.62
CA ILE A 244 8.21 -24.29 -2.85
C ILE A 244 7.97 -23.01 -2.04
N ALA A 245 7.52 -21.92 -2.68
CA ALA A 245 7.19 -20.65 -2.02
C ALA A 245 6.36 -19.73 -2.94
N GLY A 246 5.59 -18.81 -2.34
CA GLY A 246 5.06 -17.64 -3.03
C GLY A 246 6.16 -16.77 -3.64
N GLY A 247 5.83 -16.02 -4.69
CA GLY A 247 6.78 -15.14 -5.37
C GLY A 247 7.14 -13.93 -4.51
N ALA A 248 8.37 -13.45 -4.60
CA ALA A 248 8.77 -12.22 -3.94
C ALA A 248 8.08 -10.99 -4.56
N GLY A 249 7.83 -9.96 -3.78
CA GLY A 249 7.41 -8.66 -4.28
C GLY A 249 8.53 -7.97 -5.08
N GLY A 250 8.16 -7.15 -6.06
CA GLY A 250 9.09 -6.33 -6.82
C GLY A 250 9.64 -5.17 -5.99
N ALA A 251 10.85 -4.70 -6.31
CA ALA A 251 11.39 -3.51 -5.67
C ALA A 251 10.65 -2.24 -6.11
N GLY A 252 10.59 -1.23 -5.26
CA GLY A 252 10.13 0.11 -5.65
C GLY A 252 11.13 0.81 -6.58
N GLY A 253 10.62 1.71 -7.43
CA GLY A 253 11.43 2.53 -8.32
C GLY A 253 12.22 3.59 -7.55
N ALA A 254 13.31 4.10 -8.14
CA ALA A 254 14.05 5.18 -7.53
C ALA A 254 13.33 6.53 -7.69
N GLY A 255 13.47 7.40 -6.68
CA GLY A 255 13.02 8.78 -6.72
C GLY A 255 13.88 9.68 -7.62
N GLY A 256 13.28 10.75 -8.12
CA GLY A 256 13.95 11.88 -8.77
C GLY A 256 14.48 12.88 -7.74
N LEU A 257 15.10 13.98 -8.17
CA LEU A 257 15.78 14.96 -7.32
C LEU A 257 15.04 15.29 -6.01
N PHE A 258 13.73 15.50 -6.06
CA PHE A 258 12.92 15.89 -4.91
C PHE A 258 11.92 14.82 -4.44
N THR A 259 11.92 13.65 -5.07
CA THR A 259 10.84 12.68 -4.89
C THR A 259 11.31 11.49 -4.09
N SER A 260 10.38 10.94 -3.29
CA SER A 260 10.65 9.75 -2.51
C SER A 260 10.82 8.53 -3.42
N GLY A 261 11.55 7.55 -2.91
CA GLY A 261 11.60 6.24 -3.55
C GLY A 261 10.23 5.56 -3.54
N GLY A 262 9.98 4.73 -4.54
CA GLY A 262 8.75 3.96 -4.65
C GLY A 262 8.71 2.88 -3.59
N SER A 263 7.52 2.46 -3.18
CA SER A 263 7.40 1.36 -2.23
C SER A 263 7.69 0.01 -2.88
N GLY A 264 8.24 -0.91 -2.10
CA GLY A 264 8.34 -2.31 -2.49
C GLY A 264 6.96 -2.99 -2.57
N GLY A 265 6.82 -3.94 -3.48
CA GLY A 265 5.63 -4.76 -3.63
C GLY A 265 5.49 -5.78 -2.51
N ALA A 266 4.27 -6.18 -2.19
CA ALA A 266 4.03 -7.26 -1.24
C ALA A 266 4.50 -8.61 -1.79
N GLY A 267 4.98 -9.51 -0.94
CA GLY A 267 5.24 -10.89 -1.31
C GLY A 267 3.95 -11.69 -1.52
N GLY A 268 3.97 -12.63 -2.46
CA GLY A 268 2.85 -13.52 -2.73
C GLY A 268 2.68 -14.55 -1.62
N ALA A 269 1.46 -14.91 -1.27
CA ALA A 269 1.25 -15.96 -0.28
C ALA A 269 1.51 -17.37 -0.82
N GLY A 270 1.90 -18.27 0.08
CA GLY A 270 1.95 -19.70 -0.12
C GLY A 270 0.67 -20.38 0.34
N ILE A 271 0.06 -21.20 -0.53
CA ILE A 271 -1.17 -21.96 -0.31
C ILE A 271 -0.88 -23.45 -0.07
N LEU A 272 -1.52 -24.05 0.94
CA LEU A 272 -1.55 -25.50 1.20
C LEU A 272 -0.14 -26.15 1.26
N ASN A 273 0.53 -25.97 2.39
CA ASN A 273 1.88 -26.48 2.69
C ASN A 273 3.00 -25.76 1.92
N THR A 274 2.94 -24.42 1.81
CA THR A 274 3.96 -23.62 1.09
C THR A 274 4.30 -22.30 1.80
N ASP A 275 5.55 -21.87 1.68
CA ASP A 275 6.05 -20.65 2.34
C ASP A 275 5.56 -19.38 1.63
N GLY A 276 5.46 -18.29 2.39
CA GLY A 276 5.17 -16.97 1.83
C GLY A 276 6.38 -16.39 1.10
N GLY A 277 6.14 -15.64 0.03
CA GLY A 277 7.17 -14.88 -0.69
C GLY A 277 7.61 -13.64 0.08
N ALA A 278 8.88 -13.26 -0.03
CA ALA A 278 9.40 -12.05 0.63
C ALA A 278 8.78 -10.76 0.05
N GLY A 279 8.68 -9.72 0.86
CA GLY A 279 8.34 -8.37 0.38
C GLY A 279 9.49 -7.75 -0.42
N GLY A 280 9.15 -6.91 -1.40
CA GLY A 280 10.13 -6.16 -2.18
C GLY A 280 10.76 -5.02 -1.38
N ALA A 281 12.00 -4.67 -1.70
CA ALA A 281 12.64 -3.51 -1.09
C ALA A 281 12.00 -2.19 -1.56
N GLY A 282 11.99 -1.19 -0.69
CA GLY A 282 11.69 0.18 -1.08
C GLY A 282 12.79 0.75 -1.99
N GLY A 283 12.40 1.60 -2.93
CA GLY A 283 13.33 2.33 -3.78
C GLY A 283 14.09 3.40 -2.99
N SER A 284 15.28 3.76 -3.44
CA SER A 284 16.00 4.89 -2.85
C SER A 284 15.32 6.21 -3.21
N GLY A 285 15.33 7.16 -2.27
CA GLY A 285 15.00 8.55 -2.57
C GLY A 285 15.97 9.14 -3.58
N GLY A 286 15.52 10.13 -4.36
CA GLY A 286 16.48 10.93 -5.11
C GLY A 286 17.16 11.97 -4.23
N LEU A 287 17.90 12.90 -4.80
CA LEU A 287 18.91 13.69 -4.09
C LEU A 287 18.46 14.34 -2.76
N PHE A 288 17.21 14.79 -2.70
CA PHE A 288 16.56 15.41 -1.54
C PHE A 288 15.38 14.60 -0.99
N GLY A 289 14.97 13.53 -1.67
CA GLY A 289 13.79 12.74 -1.33
C GLY A 289 14.03 11.73 -0.22
N ALA A 290 12.95 11.27 0.39
CA ALA A 290 12.97 10.18 1.37
C ALA A 290 13.14 8.81 0.69
N GLY A 291 13.54 7.81 1.47
CA GLY A 291 13.52 6.43 1.00
C GLY A 291 12.09 5.87 0.89
N GLY A 292 11.87 4.97 -0.06
CA GLY A 292 10.59 4.26 -0.21
C GLY A 292 10.40 3.20 0.86
N THR A 293 9.15 2.90 1.21
CA THR A 293 8.84 1.84 2.19
C THR A 293 9.08 0.45 1.62
N GLY A 294 9.53 -0.48 2.46
CA GLY A 294 9.61 -1.90 2.10
C GLY A 294 8.23 -2.54 2.02
N GLY A 295 8.06 -3.50 1.10
CA GLY A 295 6.84 -4.27 0.93
C GLY A 295 6.64 -5.30 2.04
N ALA A 296 5.39 -5.62 2.37
CA ALA A 296 5.08 -6.69 3.33
C ALA A 296 5.44 -8.08 2.76
N GLY A 297 5.86 -9.01 3.62
CA GLY A 297 6.02 -10.40 3.23
C GLY A 297 4.68 -11.14 3.10
N GLY A 298 4.61 -12.12 2.20
CA GLY A 298 3.42 -12.97 1.99
C GLY A 298 3.17 -13.92 3.15
N SER A 299 1.94 -14.41 3.32
CA SER A 299 1.64 -15.46 4.30
C SER A 299 2.11 -16.83 3.81
N GLY A 300 2.57 -17.70 4.70
CA GLY A 300 2.69 -19.14 4.45
C GLY A 300 1.48 -19.86 5.07
N THR A 301 0.76 -20.68 4.31
CA THR A 301 -0.43 -21.41 4.80
C THR A 301 -0.24 -22.93 4.73
N GLY A 302 -0.58 -23.64 5.82
CA GLY A 302 -0.42 -25.10 5.94
C GLY A 302 0.60 -25.55 6.98
N GLY A 303 0.84 -26.87 7.06
CA GLY A 303 1.59 -27.52 8.14
C GLY A 303 3.12 -27.29 8.12
N GLY A 304 3.60 -26.27 8.82
CA GLY A 304 5.04 -26.05 9.06
C GLY A 304 5.69 -24.96 8.19
N ASN A 305 4.89 -24.15 7.50
CA ASN A 305 5.36 -23.14 6.54
C ASN A 305 5.49 -21.74 7.11
N VAL A 306 6.62 -21.11 6.83
CA VAL A 306 6.97 -19.77 7.32
C VAL A 306 6.38 -18.72 6.38
N GLY A 307 6.00 -17.57 6.92
CA GLY A 307 5.71 -16.40 6.09
C GLY A 307 6.95 -15.92 5.31
N GLY A 308 6.75 -15.00 4.37
CA GLY A 308 7.87 -14.31 3.73
C GLY A 308 8.40 -13.19 4.58
N VAL A 309 9.70 -12.91 4.55
CA VAL A 309 10.25 -11.74 5.27
C VAL A 309 9.73 -10.42 4.69
N GLY A 310 9.62 -9.39 5.52
CA GLY A 310 9.34 -8.03 5.05
C GLY A 310 10.51 -7.45 4.26
N GLY A 311 10.21 -6.63 3.26
CA GLY A 311 11.21 -5.92 2.45
C GLY A 311 11.90 -4.81 3.23
N ALA A 312 13.17 -4.53 2.95
CA ALA A 312 13.86 -3.39 3.55
C ALA A 312 13.28 -2.06 3.03
N GLY A 313 13.29 -1.03 3.87
CA GLY A 313 13.07 0.35 3.42
C GLY A 313 14.25 0.85 2.59
N GLY A 314 13.97 1.74 1.63
CA GLY A 314 15.00 2.39 0.83
C GLY A 314 15.72 3.48 1.61
N ASP A 315 16.94 3.80 1.20
CA ASP A 315 17.69 4.92 1.80
C ASP A 315 17.20 6.27 1.28
N ALA A 316 17.33 7.31 2.11
CA ALA A 316 17.05 8.69 1.71
C ALA A 316 18.14 9.26 0.78
N GLY A 317 17.81 10.38 0.14
CA GLY A 317 18.72 11.16 -0.68
C GLY A 317 19.95 11.67 0.06
N THR A 318 21.11 11.64 -0.60
CA THR A 318 22.39 11.98 0.03
C THR A 318 22.50 13.44 0.47
N LEU A 319 21.81 14.38 -0.17
CA LEU A 319 21.77 15.81 0.22
C LEU A 319 20.45 16.22 0.87
N SER A 320 19.62 15.25 1.26
CA SER A 320 18.35 15.59 1.88
C SER A 320 18.54 16.38 3.18
N LEU A 321 17.75 17.44 3.34
CA LEU A 321 17.75 18.31 4.51
C LEU A 321 16.72 17.83 5.54
N GLY A 322 16.72 16.52 5.83
CA GLY A 322 15.84 15.91 6.81
C GLY A 322 14.84 14.89 6.28
N ALA A 323 14.88 14.51 4.99
CA ALA A 323 14.05 13.37 4.57
C ALA A 323 14.56 12.08 5.22
N PRO A 324 13.64 11.25 5.75
CA PRO A 324 14.01 10.04 6.43
C PRO A 324 14.30 8.89 5.46
N GLY A 325 15.02 7.89 5.96
CA GLY A 325 15.02 6.57 5.32
C GLY A 325 13.61 5.96 5.33
N GLY A 326 13.32 5.12 4.35
CA GLY A 326 12.04 4.45 4.24
C GLY A 326 11.83 3.44 5.35
N ALA A 327 10.60 3.21 5.77
CA ALA A 327 10.32 2.18 6.77
C ALA A 327 10.46 0.76 6.17
N GLY A 328 10.85 -0.20 7.00
CA GLY A 328 10.84 -1.61 6.63
C GLY A 328 9.42 -2.18 6.54
N GLY A 329 9.23 -3.16 5.66
CA GLY A 329 7.97 -3.86 5.48
C GLY A 329 7.68 -4.87 6.59
N ALA A 330 6.40 -5.14 6.84
CA ALA A 330 5.99 -6.14 7.83
C ALA A 330 6.34 -7.57 7.37
N GLY A 331 6.65 -8.43 8.33
CA GLY A 331 6.86 -9.86 8.10
C GLY A 331 5.58 -10.61 7.74
N GLY A 332 5.79 -11.70 7.02
CA GLY A 332 4.81 -12.71 6.63
C GLY A 332 4.28 -13.53 7.81
N GLU A 333 3.02 -13.92 7.77
CA GLU A 333 2.45 -14.81 8.78
C GLU A 333 2.78 -16.29 8.49
N GLY A 334 3.08 -17.07 9.54
CA GLY A 334 3.36 -18.52 9.46
C GLY A 334 2.26 -19.40 10.04
N ALA A 335 1.94 -20.52 9.39
CA ALA A 335 0.80 -21.38 9.75
C ALA A 335 1.17 -22.66 10.53
N ALA A 336 0.17 -23.17 11.28
CA ALA A 336 -0.01 -24.51 11.87
C ALA A 336 1.10 -25.15 12.73
N SER A 337 2.38 -24.77 12.60
CA SER A 337 3.53 -25.07 13.47
C SER A 337 4.79 -24.29 13.04
N ALA A 338 4.64 -23.19 12.29
CA ALA A 338 5.76 -22.39 11.82
C ALA A 338 5.90 -21.07 12.58
N ASP A 339 7.11 -20.54 12.56
CA ASP A 339 7.36 -19.19 13.03
C ASP A 339 6.79 -18.16 12.05
N GLY A 340 6.43 -17.00 12.57
CA GLY A 340 6.19 -15.82 11.75
C GLY A 340 7.51 -15.35 11.15
N ALA A 341 7.44 -14.66 10.02
CA ALA A 341 8.64 -14.17 9.37
C ALA A 341 9.07 -12.81 9.92
N ASN A 342 10.35 -12.50 9.77
CA ASN A 342 10.89 -11.25 10.27
C ASN A 342 10.36 -10.04 9.48
N GLY A 343 10.22 -8.91 10.18
CA GLY A 343 10.04 -7.62 9.54
C GLY A 343 11.32 -7.15 8.83
N GLY A 344 11.17 -6.33 7.80
CA GLY A 344 12.27 -5.73 7.07
C GLY A 344 12.95 -4.62 7.86
N SER A 345 14.23 -4.37 7.60
CA SER A 345 14.93 -3.23 8.20
C SER A 345 14.45 -1.89 7.65
N GLY A 346 14.49 -0.84 8.46
CA GLY A 346 14.36 0.53 7.97
C GLY A 346 15.58 0.96 7.15
N GLY A 347 15.36 1.85 6.19
CA GLY A 347 16.40 2.48 5.39
C GLY A 347 17.13 3.59 6.13
N SER A 348 18.29 3.97 5.64
CA SER A 348 19.12 5.01 6.25
C SER A 348 18.66 6.42 5.87
N GLY A 349 18.89 7.39 6.75
CA GLY A 349 18.78 8.81 6.45
C GLY A 349 19.83 9.30 5.44
N GLY A 350 19.77 10.58 5.07
CA GLY A 350 20.70 11.19 4.12
C GLY A 350 22.15 11.24 4.63
N LEU A 351 23.11 11.71 3.82
CA LEU A 351 24.54 11.61 4.19
C LEU A 351 24.87 12.37 5.48
N LEU A 352 24.38 13.61 5.60
CA LEU A 352 24.68 14.51 6.71
C LEU A 352 23.47 14.73 7.63
N PHE A 353 22.27 14.79 7.06
CA PHE A 353 21.03 15.06 7.76
C PHE A 353 19.99 13.97 7.46
N GLY A 354 19.05 13.79 8.39
CA GLY A 354 17.89 12.92 8.20
C GLY A 354 17.86 11.76 9.19
N ASP A 355 16.65 11.40 9.59
CA ASP A 355 16.43 10.28 10.50
C ASP A 355 16.49 8.94 9.75
N GLY A 356 16.86 7.88 10.45
CA GLY A 356 16.70 6.53 9.93
C GLY A 356 15.22 6.12 9.90
N GLY A 357 14.84 5.31 8.91
CA GLY A 357 13.50 4.73 8.83
C GLY A 357 13.25 3.72 9.94
N SER A 358 12.00 3.56 10.35
CA SER A 358 11.65 2.53 11.34
C SER A 358 11.75 1.11 10.77
N GLY A 359 12.10 0.14 11.59
CA GLY A 359 12.02 -1.27 11.23
C GLY A 359 10.57 -1.76 11.08
N GLY A 360 10.37 -2.74 10.21
CA GLY A 360 9.09 -3.40 10.00
C GLY A 360 8.70 -4.32 11.15
N VAL A 361 7.41 -4.50 11.38
CA VAL A 361 6.89 -5.40 12.42
C VAL A 361 7.08 -6.86 11.99
N GLY A 362 7.44 -7.76 12.92
CA GLY A 362 7.50 -9.19 12.65
C GLY A 362 6.11 -9.81 12.45
N GLY A 363 6.02 -10.83 11.59
CA GLY A 363 4.76 -11.53 11.31
C GLY A 363 4.33 -12.43 12.46
N SER A 364 3.02 -12.68 12.59
CA SER A 364 2.47 -13.68 13.51
C SER A 364 2.84 -15.10 13.07
N GLY A 365 3.00 -16.02 14.01
CA GLY A 365 3.23 -17.43 13.68
C GLY A 365 2.71 -18.41 14.71
N ALA A 366 2.28 -19.56 14.23
CA ALA A 366 1.72 -20.61 15.08
C ALA A 366 2.74 -21.16 16.09
N ALA A 367 4.01 -21.41 15.69
CA ALA A 367 5.06 -21.95 16.58
C ALA A 367 5.92 -20.89 17.27
N GLY A 368 5.99 -19.69 16.70
CA GLY A 368 6.72 -18.57 17.26
C GLY A 368 6.43 -17.30 16.48
N GLY A 369 6.60 -16.14 17.09
CA GLY A 369 6.45 -14.88 16.39
C GLY A 369 7.71 -14.51 15.60
N GLY A 370 7.53 -13.84 14.46
CA GLY A 370 8.64 -13.31 13.68
C GLY A 370 9.32 -12.14 14.39
N GLN A 371 10.62 -11.95 14.17
CA GLN A 371 11.33 -10.83 14.80
C GLN A 371 10.95 -9.50 14.13
N GLY A 372 10.92 -8.42 14.91
CA GLY A 372 10.85 -7.07 14.35
C GLY A 372 12.14 -6.72 13.60
N GLY A 373 12.00 -5.98 12.52
CA GLY A 373 13.12 -5.46 11.74
C GLY A 373 13.90 -4.38 12.50
N ALA A 374 15.18 -4.24 12.21
CA ALA A 374 15.98 -3.17 12.79
C ALA A 374 15.57 -1.80 12.24
N GLY A 375 15.67 -0.75 13.06
CA GLY A 375 15.59 0.63 12.60
C GLY A 375 16.82 1.00 11.77
N GLY A 376 16.62 1.88 10.79
CA GLY A 376 17.67 2.42 9.95
C GLY A 376 18.55 3.43 10.67
N ASN A 377 19.74 3.66 10.15
CA ASN A 377 20.68 4.62 10.71
C ASN A 377 20.35 6.05 10.23
N ALA A 378 20.65 7.05 11.04
CA ALA A 378 20.54 8.44 10.65
C ALA A 378 21.71 8.91 9.78
N GLY A 379 21.60 10.15 9.28
CA GLY A 379 22.73 10.86 8.66
C GLY A 379 23.85 11.18 9.64
N GLN A 380 25.07 11.39 9.13
CA GLN A 380 26.29 11.41 9.95
C GLN A 380 26.37 12.58 10.94
N LEU A 381 25.81 13.74 10.63
CA LEU A 381 25.94 14.94 11.45
C LEU A 381 24.72 15.14 12.36
N PHE A 382 23.52 15.15 11.80
CA PHE A 382 22.29 15.40 12.55
C PHE A 382 21.18 14.44 12.13
N GLY A 383 20.61 13.74 13.10
CA GLY A 383 19.49 12.85 12.88
C GLY A 383 19.44 11.73 13.90
N SER A 384 18.23 11.24 14.11
CA SER A 384 17.87 10.19 15.05
C SER A 384 17.91 8.84 14.35
N GLY A 385 18.40 7.81 15.04
CA GLY A 385 18.26 6.44 14.54
C GLY A 385 16.79 6.04 14.52
N GLY A 386 16.37 5.25 13.53
CA GLY A 386 15.01 4.75 13.44
C GLY A 386 14.67 3.79 14.57
N SER A 387 13.40 3.73 15.00
CA SER A 387 12.97 2.73 15.97
C SER A 387 12.97 1.33 15.37
N GLY A 388 13.32 0.32 16.17
CA GLY A 388 13.13 -1.08 15.80
C GLY A 388 11.65 -1.45 15.69
N GLY A 389 11.34 -2.40 14.81
CA GLY A 389 9.99 -2.94 14.67
C GLY A 389 9.58 -3.81 15.86
N ALA A 390 8.29 -3.89 16.16
CA ALA A 390 7.79 -4.83 17.16
C ALA A 390 7.92 -6.28 16.66
N GLY A 391 8.10 -7.22 17.59
CA GLY A 391 8.01 -8.65 17.28
C GLY A 391 6.58 -9.10 17.02
N GLY A 392 6.44 -10.17 16.24
CA GLY A 392 5.16 -10.80 15.91
C GLY A 392 4.60 -11.66 17.04
N GLY A 393 3.28 -11.87 17.01
CA GLY A 393 2.57 -12.71 17.98
C GLY A 393 2.69 -14.22 17.71
N SER A 394 2.36 -15.05 18.69
CA SER A 394 2.22 -16.50 18.52
C SER A 394 1.03 -17.07 19.29
N ILE A 395 0.43 -18.14 18.74
CA ILE A 395 -0.91 -18.62 19.13
C ILE A 395 -0.97 -20.08 19.63
N ASN A 396 0.05 -20.93 19.44
CA ASN A 396 0.04 -22.31 19.98
C ASN A 396 0.67 -22.44 21.38
N GLY A 397 0.21 -23.45 22.13
CA GLY A 397 0.77 -23.80 23.44
C GLY A 397 2.22 -24.30 23.34
N GLY A 398 3.15 -23.64 24.04
CA GLY A 398 4.59 -23.93 24.00
C GLY A 398 5.42 -22.87 23.24
N SER A 399 4.76 -21.96 22.52
CA SER A 399 5.40 -21.02 21.60
C SER A 399 5.83 -19.69 22.22
N THR A 400 6.90 -19.11 21.69
CA THR A 400 7.45 -17.81 22.10
C THR A 400 7.06 -16.69 21.14
N GLY A 401 6.71 -15.52 21.66
CA GLY A 401 6.55 -14.34 20.82
C GLY A 401 7.86 -13.94 20.14
N GLY A 402 7.77 -13.18 19.04
CA GLY A 402 8.93 -12.72 18.28
C GLY A 402 9.71 -11.65 19.04
N ALA A 403 11.03 -11.63 18.90
CA ALA A 403 11.83 -10.56 19.50
C ALA A 403 11.55 -9.21 18.80
N GLY A 404 11.63 -8.11 19.53
CA GLY A 404 11.63 -6.78 18.95
C GLY A 404 12.93 -6.48 18.21
N GLY A 405 12.86 -5.64 17.19
CA GLY A 405 14.00 -5.22 16.39
C GLY A 405 14.91 -4.23 17.12
N ALA A 406 16.17 -4.17 16.72
CA ALA A 406 17.10 -3.19 17.26
C ALA A 406 16.75 -1.77 16.80
N GLY A 407 16.98 -0.77 17.64
CA GLY A 407 16.97 0.63 17.22
C GLY A 407 18.21 1.01 16.41
N GLY A 408 18.05 1.91 15.45
CA GLY A 408 19.13 2.39 14.59
C GLY A 408 20.10 3.34 15.28
N ALA A 409 21.27 3.54 14.68
CA ALA A 409 22.25 4.50 15.17
C ALA A 409 21.89 5.94 14.75
N PRO A 410 22.15 6.94 15.61
CA PRO A 410 22.02 8.35 15.26
C PRO A 410 23.27 8.90 14.56
N GLY A 411 23.17 10.15 14.11
CA GLY A 411 24.31 10.97 13.74
C GLY A 411 25.10 11.45 14.95
N LEU A 412 26.04 12.36 14.71
CA LEU A 412 26.84 12.99 15.76
C LEU A 412 25.95 13.73 16.77
N ILE A 413 24.89 14.39 16.29
CA ILE A 413 23.82 15.01 17.07
C ILE A 413 22.50 14.29 16.77
N GLY A 414 21.95 13.59 17.76
CA GLY A 414 20.69 12.88 17.63
C GLY A 414 20.58 11.72 18.62
N ASN A 415 19.36 11.25 18.83
CA ASN A 415 19.11 10.15 19.74
C ASN A 415 19.19 8.81 19.02
N GLY A 416 19.79 7.81 19.66
CA GLY A 416 19.72 6.44 19.19
C GLY A 416 18.25 5.97 19.12
N GLY A 417 17.94 5.12 18.16
CA GLY A 417 16.59 4.60 17.99
C GLY A 417 16.18 3.72 19.17
N ASN A 418 14.91 3.76 19.55
CA ASN A 418 14.38 2.82 20.53
C ASN A 418 14.33 1.41 19.92
N GLY A 419 14.67 0.39 20.71
CA GLY A 419 14.41 -0.99 20.35
C GLY A 419 12.92 -1.28 20.34
N GLY A 420 12.48 -2.16 19.45
CA GLY A 420 11.08 -2.57 19.34
C GLY A 420 10.64 -3.46 20.51
N SER A 421 9.35 -3.46 20.82
CA SER A 421 8.79 -4.37 21.82
C SER A 421 8.80 -5.82 21.32
N GLY A 422 8.99 -6.78 22.22
CA GLY A 422 8.75 -8.19 21.91
C GLY A 422 7.27 -8.49 21.70
N GLY A 423 6.99 -9.44 20.82
CA GLY A 423 5.64 -9.91 20.51
C GLY A 423 5.05 -10.83 21.58
N SER A 424 3.73 -11.00 21.56
CA SER A 424 3.03 -11.91 22.47
C SER A 424 3.29 -13.38 22.10
N GLY A 425 3.37 -14.28 23.08
CA GLY A 425 3.37 -15.72 22.85
C GLY A 425 2.67 -16.45 23.98
N VAL A 426 2.26 -17.70 23.75
CA VAL A 426 1.48 -18.44 24.75
C VAL A 426 2.37 -18.94 25.89
N ALA A 427 3.55 -19.49 25.59
CA ALA A 427 4.49 -19.99 26.61
C ALA A 427 5.41 -18.90 27.14
N ALA A 428 5.95 -18.06 26.25
CA ALA A 428 6.71 -16.90 26.65
C ALA A 428 6.53 -15.73 25.68
N GLY A 429 6.64 -14.52 26.20
CA GLY A 429 6.75 -13.34 25.36
C GLY A 429 8.12 -13.26 24.67
N GLY A 430 8.15 -12.61 23.52
CA GLY A 430 9.41 -12.30 22.85
C GLY A 430 10.23 -11.28 23.62
N ASN A 431 11.56 -11.29 23.47
CA ASN A 431 12.40 -10.29 24.11
C ASN A 431 12.26 -8.93 23.42
N GLY A 432 12.38 -7.84 24.17
CA GLY A 432 12.51 -6.51 23.59
C GLY A 432 13.83 -6.35 22.85
N GLY A 433 13.83 -5.58 21.76
CA GLY A 433 15.03 -5.30 20.98
C GLY A 433 15.97 -4.32 21.68
N PRO A 434 17.27 -4.31 21.37
CA PRO A 434 18.20 -3.34 21.94
C PRO A 434 17.95 -1.93 21.39
N GLY A 435 18.20 -0.90 22.19
CA GLY A 435 18.23 0.50 21.74
C GLY A 435 19.56 0.87 21.07
N GLY A 436 19.53 1.84 20.17
CA GLY A 436 20.72 2.35 19.49
C GLY A 436 21.58 3.23 20.40
N ASN A 437 22.91 3.21 20.24
CA ASN A 437 23.81 4.05 21.03
C ASN A 437 23.84 5.49 20.50
N GLY A 438 23.87 6.48 21.39
CA GLY A 438 24.22 7.86 21.05
C GLY A 438 25.69 7.99 20.64
N VAL A 439 26.06 9.13 20.02
CA VAL A 439 27.43 9.39 19.56
C VAL A 439 28.09 10.55 20.33
N LEU A 440 27.84 11.81 19.96
CA LEU A 440 28.43 12.98 20.66
C LEU A 440 27.39 13.68 21.52
N THR A 441 26.26 14.07 20.93
CA THR A 441 25.15 14.71 21.63
C THR A 441 23.84 14.01 21.31
N GLY A 442 23.14 13.55 22.33
CA GLY A 442 21.88 12.83 22.21
C GLY A 442 21.86 11.58 23.08
N ASN A 443 20.65 11.16 23.42
CA ASN A 443 20.43 10.02 24.29
C ASN A 443 20.66 8.70 23.55
N GLY A 444 21.09 7.68 24.28
CA GLY A 444 20.97 6.31 23.81
C GLY A 444 19.49 5.93 23.74
N GLY A 445 19.10 5.07 22.81
CA GLY A 445 17.74 4.60 22.67
C GLY A 445 17.32 3.67 23.81
N ASN A 446 16.04 3.66 24.15
CA ASN A 446 15.51 2.70 25.11
C ASN A 446 15.56 1.28 24.55
N GLY A 447 15.89 0.30 25.39
CA GLY A 447 15.63 -1.10 25.06
C GLY A 447 14.12 -1.34 24.93
N GLY A 448 13.71 -2.32 24.14
CA GLY A 448 12.32 -2.72 23.96
C GLY A 448 11.69 -3.28 25.24
N SER A 449 10.39 -3.11 25.39
CA SER A 449 9.63 -3.89 26.37
C SER A 449 9.60 -5.37 25.95
N GLY A 450 9.64 -6.29 26.90
CA GLY A 450 9.40 -7.70 26.62
C GLY A 450 7.92 -7.95 26.28
N GLY A 451 7.65 -9.02 25.54
CA GLY A 451 6.32 -9.46 25.17
C GLY A 451 5.57 -10.17 26.30
N THR A 452 4.27 -10.37 26.10
CA THR A 452 3.39 -11.13 26.99
C THR A 452 3.48 -12.64 26.75
N GLY A 453 3.30 -13.43 27.81
CA GLY A 453 3.16 -14.89 27.76
C GLY A 453 3.16 -15.48 29.17
N ALA A 454 3.06 -16.80 29.31
CA ALA A 454 3.14 -17.45 30.62
C ALA A 454 4.45 -17.10 31.36
N THR A 455 5.54 -16.91 30.59
CA THR A 455 6.75 -16.20 31.02
C THR A 455 6.86 -14.89 30.25
N LEU A 456 7.08 -13.76 30.92
CA LEU A 456 7.31 -12.49 30.22
C LEU A 456 8.65 -12.51 29.47
N GLY A 457 8.67 -11.89 28.30
CA GLY A 457 9.91 -11.67 27.57
C GLY A 457 10.85 -10.73 28.34
N ALA A 458 12.15 -10.87 28.13
CA ALA A 458 13.12 -9.96 28.74
C ALA A 458 13.01 -8.57 28.09
N THR A 459 13.23 -7.51 28.87
CA THR A 459 13.40 -6.16 28.31
C THR A 459 14.73 -6.08 27.57
N GLY A 460 14.74 -5.39 26.43
CA GLY A 460 15.95 -5.13 25.67
C GLY A 460 16.95 -4.27 26.44
N THR A 461 18.21 -4.31 26.02
CA THR A 461 19.25 -3.42 26.57
C THR A 461 19.08 -2.01 25.99
N GLY A 462 19.21 -1.00 26.84
CA GLY A 462 19.30 0.39 26.39
C GLY A 462 20.62 0.68 25.69
N GLY A 463 20.63 1.70 24.83
CA GLY A 463 21.86 2.24 24.26
C GLY A 463 22.56 3.19 25.23
N VAL A 464 23.88 3.29 25.11
CA VAL A 464 24.68 4.27 25.85
C VAL A 464 24.46 5.67 25.28
N GLY A 465 24.40 6.71 26.12
CA GLY A 465 24.26 8.11 25.72
C GLY A 465 25.51 8.67 25.02
N GLY A 466 25.36 9.81 24.34
CA GLY A 466 26.47 10.47 23.64
C GLY A 466 27.58 10.94 24.59
N LEU A 467 28.82 11.02 24.07
CA LEU A 467 30.04 11.30 24.85
C LEU A 467 30.08 12.67 25.54
N LEU A 468 29.40 13.68 24.99
CA LEU A 468 29.40 15.05 25.53
C LEU A 468 28.14 15.35 26.33
N LEU A 469 26.98 14.96 25.80
CA LEU A 469 25.69 15.17 26.43
C LEU A 469 24.72 14.11 25.94
N GLY A 470 24.15 13.32 26.85
CA GLY A 470 23.13 12.35 26.49
C GLY A 470 22.89 11.39 27.63
N ALA A 471 21.62 11.15 27.94
CA ALA A 471 21.24 10.12 28.88
C ALA A 471 21.35 8.75 28.21
N ASP A 472 21.84 7.77 28.96
CA ASP A 472 21.66 6.37 28.62
C ASP A 472 20.18 6.02 28.47
N GLY A 473 19.89 5.11 27.54
CA GLY A 473 18.56 4.53 27.40
C GLY A 473 18.21 3.63 28.58
N SER A 474 16.92 3.40 28.76
CA SER A 474 16.42 2.48 29.79
C SER A 474 17.09 1.10 29.65
N ASN A 475 17.66 0.59 30.74
CA ASN A 475 18.37 -0.70 30.79
C ASN A 475 19.71 -0.73 30.02
N ALA A 476 20.39 0.41 29.84
CA ALA A 476 21.72 0.44 29.22
C ALA A 476 22.78 -0.24 30.11
N PRO A 477 23.77 -0.91 29.51
CA PRO A 477 24.92 -1.43 30.25
C PRO A 477 25.68 -0.31 30.97
N ALA A 478 26.09 -0.56 32.21
CA ALA A 478 26.94 0.39 32.93
C ALA A 478 28.28 0.58 32.21
N SER A 479 28.59 1.84 31.86
CA SER A 479 29.86 2.17 31.20
C SER A 479 31.04 1.98 32.16
N THR A 480 32.11 1.35 31.67
CA THR A 480 33.38 1.26 32.39
C THR A 480 34.24 2.50 32.23
N ASN A 481 33.80 3.49 31.43
CA ASN A 481 34.47 4.76 31.25
C ASN A 481 34.12 5.73 32.40
N PRO A 482 35.08 6.18 33.22
CA PRO A 482 34.80 7.07 34.35
C PRO A 482 34.25 8.43 33.94
N ILE A 483 34.55 8.90 32.72
CA ILE A 483 34.02 10.17 32.18
C ILE A 483 32.52 10.04 31.91
N HIS A 484 32.08 8.89 31.37
CA HIS A 484 30.66 8.63 31.14
C HIS A 484 29.88 8.53 32.46
N ALA A 485 30.44 7.84 33.45
CA ALA A 485 29.80 7.74 34.77
C ALA A 485 29.62 9.12 35.43
N LEU A 486 30.62 10.01 35.32
CA LEU A 486 30.53 11.40 35.81
C LEU A 486 29.49 12.21 35.02
N GLN A 487 29.43 12.05 33.69
CA GLN A 487 28.39 12.68 32.87
C GLN A 487 27.00 12.28 33.35
N GLN A 488 26.73 10.98 33.56
CA GLN A 488 25.42 10.50 34.00
C GLN A 488 25.03 11.04 35.39
N GLN A 489 25.99 11.20 36.31
CA GLN A 489 25.78 11.86 37.60
C GLN A 489 25.40 13.34 37.46
N ALA A 490 26.08 14.06 36.55
CA ALA A 490 25.75 15.45 36.27
C ALA A 490 24.35 15.58 35.64
N LEU A 491 23.98 14.71 34.69
CA LEU A 491 22.63 14.70 34.11
C LEU A 491 21.56 14.43 35.17
N ALA A 492 21.79 13.51 36.10
CA ALA A 492 20.86 13.27 37.21
C ALA A 492 20.66 14.52 38.09
N ALA A 493 21.73 15.25 38.40
CA ALA A 493 21.64 16.51 39.16
C ALA A 493 20.89 17.61 38.39
N ILE A 494 21.06 17.67 37.06
CA ILE A 494 20.35 18.61 36.17
C ILE A 494 18.87 18.26 36.05
N ASN A 495 18.54 16.97 35.96
CA ASN A 495 17.18 16.50 35.76
C ASN A 495 16.33 16.59 37.02
N GLY A 496 16.92 16.37 38.20
CA GLY A 496 16.21 16.27 39.48
C GLY A 496 15.19 17.40 39.74
N PRO A 497 15.55 18.69 39.55
CA PRO A 497 14.60 19.80 39.70
C PRO A 497 13.41 19.73 38.74
N THR A 498 13.63 19.36 37.47
CA THR A 498 12.58 19.30 36.44
C THR A 498 11.69 18.09 36.64
N GLU A 499 12.27 16.95 37.03
CA GLU A 499 11.56 15.72 37.33
C GLU A 499 10.69 15.87 38.58
N ALA A 500 11.18 16.53 39.63
CA ALA A 500 10.39 16.85 40.82
C ALA A 500 9.24 17.82 40.53
N LEU A 501 9.45 18.80 39.65
CA LEU A 501 8.46 19.83 39.34
C LEU A 501 7.38 19.37 38.34
N THR A 502 7.77 18.54 37.36
CA THR A 502 6.92 18.23 36.20
C THR A 502 6.65 16.73 36.01
N GLY A 503 7.28 15.87 36.82
CA GLY A 503 7.25 14.42 36.65
C GLY A 503 8.04 13.91 35.44
N ARG A 504 8.84 14.76 34.79
CA ARG A 504 9.62 14.43 33.59
C ARG A 504 11.03 15.02 33.68
N PRO A 505 12.07 14.32 33.21
CA PRO A 505 13.42 14.87 33.17
C PRO A 505 13.52 16.03 32.18
N LEU A 506 14.59 16.82 32.28
CA LEU A 506 14.91 17.81 31.26
C LEU A 506 15.56 17.13 30.04
N ILE A 507 16.52 16.24 30.30
CA ILE A 507 17.25 15.43 29.31
C ILE A 507 17.21 13.98 29.75
N GLY A 508 16.43 13.16 29.09
CA GLY A 508 16.28 11.76 29.44
C GLY A 508 15.15 11.11 28.67
N ASN A 509 15.23 9.82 28.47
CA ASN A 509 14.14 9.11 27.82
C ASN A 509 12.99 8.86 28.80
N GLY A 510 11.80 8.70 28.24
CA GLY A 510 10.63 8.27 28.99
C GLY A 510 10.80 6.82 29.44
N ALA A 511 10.23 6.50 30.60
CA ALA A 511 10.24 5.15 31.13
C ALA A 511 9.40 4.22 30.25
N ASN A 512 9.92 3.03 29.93
CA ASN A 512 9.12 2.01 29.28
C ASN A 512 8.01 1.53 30.20
N GLY A 513 6.86 1.17 29.63
CA GLY A 513 5.84 0.44 30.33
C GLY A 513 6.37 -0.91 30.81
N THR A 514 5.86 -1.38 31.96
CA THR A 514 6.28 -2.68 32.52
C THR A 514 5.69 -3.83 31.69
N PRO A 515 6.48 -4.77 31.16
CA PRO A 515 5.96 -5.89 30.34
C PRO A 515 4.77 -6.61 30.98
N GLY A 516 3.76 -6.95 30.17
CA GLY A 516 2.54 -7.62 30.62
C GLY A 516 1.46 -6.72 31.23
N SER A 517 1.78 -5.48 31.59
CA SER A 517 0.83 -4.58 32.25
C SER A 517 -0.10 -3.82 31.28
N GLY A 518 0.25 -3.72 30.00
CA GLY A 518 -0.46 -2.88 29.03
C GLY A 518 -0.40 -1.38 29.31
N VAL A 519 0.43 -0.92 30.25
CA VAL A 519 0.59 0.51 30.55
C VAL A 519 1.38 1.22 29.45
N ASP A 520 1.02 2.48 29.24
CA ASP A 520 1.70 3.36 28.30
C ASP A 520 3.15 3.63 28.71
N GLY A 521 3.98 3.91 27.72
CA GLY A 521 5.32 4.45 27.92
C GLY A 521 5.25 5.90 28.39
N GLY A 522 6.15 6.28 29.29
CA GLY A 522 6.31 7.66 29.73
C GLY A 522 6.82 8.55 28.60
N ALA A 523 6.48 9.83 28.64
CA ALA A 523 7.02 10.78 27.67
C ALA A 523 8.52 11.07 27.94
N GLY A 524 9.27 11.38 26.88
CA GLY A 524 10.66 11.82 26.95
C GLY A 524 10.84 13.14 27.70
N GLY A 525 12.09 13.52 27.97
CA GLY A 525 12.43 14.75 28.68
C GLY A 525 12.02 16.01 27.93
N TRP A 526 11.86 17.13 28.63
CA TRP A 526 11.37 18.36 28.01
C TRP A 526 12.25 18.87 26.86
N PHE A 527 13.58 18.72 26.97
CA PHE A 527 14.51 19.21 25.96
C PHE A 527 14.99 18.10 25.03
N PHE A 528 15.52 17.01 25.59
CA PHE A 528 15.97 15.83 24.84
C PHE A 528 15.42 14.55 25.45
N GLY A 529 14.95 13.65 24.59
CA GLY A 529 14.88 12.23 24.89
C GLY A 529 13.74 11.53 24.20
N ASN A 530 13.93 10.24 23.96
CA ASN A 530 12.90 9.44 23.32
C ASN A 530 11.75 9.16 24.28
N GLY A 531 10.56 8.92 23.76
CA GLY A 531 9.47 8.35 24.51
C GLY A 531 9.79 6.92 24.96
N GLY A 532 9.21 6.54 26.09
CA GLY A 532 9.23 5.16 26.58
C GLY A 532 8.42 4.25 25.68
N ASN A 533 8.87 3.02 25.49
CA ASN A 533 8.10 2.01 24.78
C ASN A 533 6.87 1.61 25.62
N GLY A 534 5.73 1.42 24.98
CA GLY A 534 4.53 0.88 25.60
C GLY A 534 4.77 -0.54 26.12
N ALA A 535 4.12 -0.90 27.22
CA ALA A 535 4.15 -2.27 27.71
C ALA A 535 3.36 -3.19 26.78
N SER A 536 3.86 -4.41 26.59
CA SER A 536 2.98 -5.49 26.16
C SER A 536 1.83 -5.67 27.16
N GLY A 537 0.64 -6.04 26.70
CA GLY A 537 -0.53 -6.21 27.56
C GLY A 537 -1.43 -7.36 27.13
N ALA A 538 -2.03 -8.06 28.10
CA ALA A 538 -2.85 -9.24 27.85
C ALA A 538 -4.12 -8.96 27.02
N THR A 539 -4.63 -7.72 27.05
CA THR A 539 -5.81 -7.29 26.28
C THR A 539 -5.46 -6.22 25.25
N THR A 540 -4.70 -5.21 25.66
CA THR A 540 -4.26 -4.11 24.81
C THR A 540 -2.82 -3.80 25.12
N GLY A 541 -2.03 -3.57 24.07
CA GLY A 541 -0.70 -2.99 24.25
C GLY A 541 -0.80 -1.56 24.73
N GLY A 542 0.10 -1.15 25.61
CA GLY A 542 0.23 0.25 26.00
C GLY A 542 0.74 1.09 24.85
N ALA A 543 0.31 2.35 24.78
CA ALA A 543 0.83 3.30 23.81
C ALA A 543 2.31 3.61 24.08
N GLY A 544 3.07 3.89 23.03
CA GLY A 544 4.38 4.49 23.17
C GLY A 544 4.27 5.92 23.71
N GLY A 545 5.20 6.30 24.58
CA GLY A 545 5.30 7.66 25.07
C GLY A 545 5.72 8.62 23.97
N ALA A 546 5.30 9.88 24.06
CA ALA A 546 5.78 10.91 23.15
C ALA A 546 7.29 11.18 23.36
N GLY A 547 7.99 11.55 22.29
CA GLY A 547 9.34 12.10 22.36
C GLY A 547 9.41 13.39 23.17
N GLY A 548 10.62 13.83 23.46
CA GLY A 548 10.89 15.07 24.16
C GLY A 548 10.35 16.28 23.41
N VAL A 549 10.00 17.36 24.11
CA VAL A 549 9.25 18.46 23.50
C VAL A 549 10.01 19.11 22.34
N LEU A 550 11.35 19.20 22.41
CA LEU A 550 12.16 19.71 21.30
C LEU A 550 12.79 18.58 20.47
N PHE A 551 13.47 17.62 21.11
CA PHE A 551 14.15 16.51 20.41
C PHE A 551 13.76 15.16 21.02
N GLY A 552 13.33 14.22 20.18
CA GLY A 552 13.25 12.81 20.57
C GLY A 552 12.27 11.99 19.75
N ASN A 553 12.59 10.71 19.59
CA ASN A 553 11.70 9.79 18.89
C ASN A 553 10.56 9.37 19.80
N GLY A 554 9.39 9.08 19.24
CA GLY A 554 8.30 8.43 19.95
C GLY A 554 8.68 7.00 20.37
N GLY A 555 8.09 6.55 21.47
CA GLY A 555 8.20 5.15 21.90
C GLY A 555 7.45 4.22 20.95
N ALA A 556 7.93 2.98 20.80
CA ALA A 556 7.16 1.95 20.12
C ALA A 556 5.91 1.59 20.95
N GLY A 557 4.79 1.33 20.30
CA GLY A 557 3.61 0.78 20.93
C GLY A 557 3.85 -0.66 21.39
N GLY A 558 3.27 -1.03 22.52
CA GLY A 558 3.38 -2.40 23.05
C GLY A 558 2.56 -3.40 22.26
N ALA A 559 2.99 -4.66 22.22
CA ALA A 559 2.19 -5.75 21.66
C ALA A 559 0.95 -6.04 22.52
N GLY A 560 -0.21 -6.22 21.89
CA GLY A 560 -1.45 -6.60 22.57
C GLY A 560 -1.71 -8.10 22.50
N GLY A 561 -2.40 -8.66 23.52
CA GLY A 561 -3.10 -9.94 23.38
C GLY A 561 -4.41 -9.79 22.61
N GLY A 562 -4.95 -8.57 22.53
CA GLY A 562 -5.96 -8.10 21.58
C GLY A 562 -5.38 -6.99 20.71
N ALA A 563 -5.79 -5.72 20.88
CA ALA A 563 -5.27 -4.63 20.04
C ALA A 563 -3.83 -4.22 20.42
N GLY A 564 -3.00 -3.95 19.41
CA GLY A 564 -1.67 -3.37 19.61
C GLY A 564 -1.74 -1.93 20.10
N GLY A 565 -0.77 -1.51 20.92
CA GLY A 565 -0.65 -0.14 21.38
C GLY A 565 -0.20 0.80 20.27
N SER A 566 -0.66 2.05 20.27
CA SER A 566 -0.20 3.04 19.29
C SER A 566 1.27 3.42 19.51
N GLY A 567 1.99 3.76 18.45
CA GLY A 567 3.29 4.40 18.56
C GLY A 567 3.17 5.81 19.16
N GLY A 568 4.18 6.21 19.93
CA GLY A 568 4.28 7.56 20.47
C GLY A 568 4.61 8.58 19.38
N ALA A 569 4.15 9.81 19.52
CA ALA A 569 4.56 10.89 18.62
C ALA A 569 6.05 11.24 18.81
N GLY A 570 6.71 11.66 17.74
CA GLY A 570 8.01 12.32 17.81
C GLY A 570 7.95 13.64 18.57
N GLY A 571 9.12 14.18 18.92
CA GLY A 571 9.24 15.47 19.60
C GLY A 571 8.69 16.61 18.74
N LEU A 572 8.21 17.70 19.35
CA LEU A 572 7.51 18.74 18.58
C LEU A 572 8.39 19.37 17.50
N LEU A 573 9.71 19.47 17.70
CA LEU A 573 10.62 20.07 16.71
C LEU A 573 11.30 19.02 15.85
N PHE A 574 11.94 18.04 16.49
CA PHE A 574 12.72 16.99 15.85
C PHE A 574 12.42 15.63 16.47
N GLY A 575 12.18 14.63 15.63
CA GLY A 575 12.10 13.24 16.04
C GLY A 575 11.07 12.44 15.24
N SER A 576 11.35 11.15 15.11
CA SER A 576 10.47 10.22 14.43
C SER A 576 9.31 9.79 15.33
N GLY A 577 8.15 9.51 14.75
CA GLY A 577 7.10 8.76 15.42
C GLY A 577 7.53 7.32 15.71
N GLY A 578 7.00 6.75 16.76
CA GLY A 578 7.22 5.35 17.11
C GLY A 578 6.36 4.40 16.27
N THR A 579 6.81 3.16 16.09
CA THR A 579 6.00 2.11 15.44
C THR A 579 4.80 1.72 16.30
N GLY A 580 3.69 1.36 15.66
CA GLY A 580 2.56 0.73 16.31
C GLY A 580 2.88 -0.70 16.75
N GLY A 581 2.31 -1.13 17.86
CA GLY A 581 2.44 -2.48 18.38
C GLY A 581 1.63 -3.49 17.56
N SER A 582 2.08 -4.74 17.53
CA SER A 582 1.34 -5.85 16.92
C SER A 582 0.08 -6.18 17.74
N GLY A 583 -0.99 -6.58 17.04
CA GLY A 583 -2.16 -7.19 17.64
C GLY A 583 -1.91 -8.66 18.04
N GLY A 584 -2.68 -9.17 19.00
CA GLY A 584 -2.83 -10.59 19.33
C GLY A 584 -4.17 -11.11 18.81
N SER A 585 -4.40 -12.44 18.81
CA SER A 585 -5.47 -13.10 18.04
C SER A 585 -6.79 -12.32 17.95
N GLY A 586 -7.24 -12.00 16.73
CA GLY A 586 -8.47 -11.23 16.47
C GLY A 586 -8.32 -9.71 16.65
N GLY A 587 -7.17 -9.24 17.11
CA GLY A 587 -6.90 -7.86 17.45
C GLY A 587 -6.21 -7.07 16.33
N ASN A 588 -6.59 -5.79 16.24
CA ASN A 588 -5.98 -4.87 15.28
C ASN A 588 -4.57 -4.48 15.69
N GLY A 589 -3.73 -4.15 14.72
CA GLY A 589 -2.46 -3.49 14.96
C GLY A 589 -2.65 -2.06 15.49
N GLY A 590 -1.69 -1.59 16.28
CA GLY A 590 -1.68 -0.22 16.79
C GLY A 590 -1.34 0.80 15.72
N VAL A 591 -1.86 2.02 15.82
CA VAL A 591 -1.54 3.11 14.88
C VAL A 591 -0.09 3.57 15.06
N GLY A 592 0.60 3.92 13.99
CA GLY A 592 1.93 4.53 14.05
C GLY A 592 1.92 5.94 14.64
N GLY A 593 3.00 6.32 15.30
CA GLY A 593 3.15 7.65 15.89
C GLY A 593 3.39 8.73 14.84
N ASN A 594 2.91 9.95 15.08
CA ASN A 594 3.17 11.07 14.19
C ASN A 594 4.63 11.55 14.28
N ALA A 595 5.16 12.09 13.18
CA ALA A 595 6.47 12.74 13.16
C ALA A 595 6.48 14.09 13.91
N GLY A 596 7.67 14.54 14.32
CA GLY A 596 7.92 15.89 14.80
C GLY A 596 7.78 16.96 13.72
N PHE A 597 7.55 18.23 14.11
CA PHE A 597 7.16 19.30 13.18
C PHE A 597 8.18 19.54 12.07
N PHE A 598 9.47 19.72 12.36
CA PHE A 598 10.45 20.02 11.31
C PHE A 598 10.94 18.74 10.62
N VAL A 599 11.69 17.90 11.33
CA VAL A 599 12.30 16.67 10.78
C VAL A 599 11.88 15.47 11.63
N GLY A 600 11.40 14.42 10.96
CA GLY A 600 10.89 13.22 11.60
C GLY A 600 10.31 12.24 10.58
N ALA A 601 10.64 10.96 10.70
CA ALA A 601 9.88 9.89 10.05
C ALA A 601 8.59 9.64 10.81
N ALA A 602 7.45 9.52 10.14
CA ALA A 602 6.26 9.03 10.82
C ALA A 602 6.37 7.51 11.08
N GLY A 603 5.76 7.07 12.18
CA GLY A 603 5.79 5.67 12.59
C GLY A 603 4.91 4.79 11.71
N THR A 604 5.32 3.54 11.52
CA THR A 604 4.50 2.53 10.83
C THR A 604 3.39 2.02 11.72
N GLY A 605 2.28 1.62 11.11
CA GLY A 605 1.22 0.89 11.77
C GLY A 605 1.64 -0.52 12.16
N GLY A 606 1.11 -1.01 13.27
CA GLY A 606 1.28 -2.38 13.75
C GLY A 606 0.57 -3.39 12.86
N ALA A 607 1.09 -4.62 12.80
CA ALA A 607 0.40 -5.72 12.14
C ALA A 607 -0.82 -6.17 12.97
N GLY A 608 -1.92 -6.46 12.30
CA GLY A 608 -3.01 -7.27 12.86
C GLY A 608 -2.60 -8.75 12.95
N SER A 609 -3.43 -9.54 13.62
CA SER A 609 -3.29 -11.01 13.71
C SER A 609 -4.67 -11.65 13.52
N ASP A 610 -4.79 -12.96 13.23
CA ASP A 610 -6.04 -13.74 13.11
C ASP A 610 -7.31 -12.91 12.78
N GLY A 611 -7.42 -12.39 11.55
CA GLY A 611 -8.57 -11.59 11.06
C GLY A 611 -8.62 -10.11 11.49
N GLY A 612 -7.74 -9.67 12.38
CA GLY A 612 -7.62 -8.28 12.83
C GLY A 612 -6.99 -7.36 11.78
N ALA A 613 -7.45 -6.11 11.70
CA ALA A 613 -6.93 -5.14 10.73
C ALA A 613 -5.53 -4.64 11.10
N GLY A 614 -4.76 -4.22 10.10
CA GLY A 614 -3.52 -3.49 10.33
C GLY A 614 -3.78 -2.09 10.92
N GLY A 615 -2.85 -1.62 11.75
CA GLY A 615 -2.90 -0.25 12.27
C GLY A 615 -2.61 0.77 11.17
N ALA A 616 -3.20 1.96 11.24
CA ALA A 616 -2.84 3.02 10.29
C ALA A 616 -1.40 3.52 10.53
N GLY A 617 -0.77 4.07 9.49
CA GLY A 617 0.50 4.79 9.64
C GLY A 617 0.31 6.15 10.30
N GLY A 618 1.35 6.64 10.98
CA GLY A 618 1.36 7.98 11.56
C GLY A 618 1.46 9.08 10.50
N SER A 619 1.06 10.30 10.84
CA SER A 619 1.19 11.44 9.93
C SER A 619 2.59 12.06 9.97
N GLY A 620 3.06 12.51 8.82
CA GLY A 620 4.19 13.43 8.69
C GLY A 620 3.81 14.86 9.10
N ALA A 621 4.79 15.77 9.20
CA ALA A 621 4.56 17.15 9.65
C ALA A 621 5.02 18.24 8.65
N LEU A 622 6.25 18.78 8.70
CA LEU A 622 6.72 19.73 7.69
C LEU A 622 7.42 18.99 6.55
N PHE A 623 8.51 18.29 6.85
CA PHE A 623 9.29 17.49 5.87
C PHE A 623 9.09 15.98 5.99
N GLY A 624 8.38 15.52 7.02
CA GLY A 624 8.14 14.10 7.25
C GLY A 624 7.13 13.52 6.28
N ASP A 625 7.43 12.34 5.76
CA ASP A 625 6.48 11.50 5.04
C ASP A 625 5.50 10.84 6.00
N GLY A 626 4.35 10.45 5.48
CA GLY A 626 3.40 9.62 6.20
C GLY A 626 3.94 8.21 6.43
N GLY A 627 3.60 7.62 7.57
CA GLY A 627 3.99 6.26 7.92
C GLY A 627 3.21 5.24 7.10
N SER A 628 3.80 4.07 6.87
CA SER A 628 3.06 2.97 6.23
C SER A 628 2.00 2.39 7.15
N GLY A 629 0.87 1.99 6.58
CA GLY A 629 -0.11 1.17 7.25
C GLY A 629 0.43 -0.22 7.55
N GLY A 630 0.00 -0.78 8.67
CA GLY A 630 0.29 -2.14 9.08
C GLY A 630 -0.47 -3.16 8.24
N ARG A 631 0.05 -4.38 8.21
CA ARG A 631 -0.60 -5.50 7.53
C ARG A 631 -1.84 -5.99 8.29
N GLY A 632 -2.89 -6.41 7.60
CA GLY A 632 -3.98 -7.18 8.19
C GLY A 632 -3.61 -8.63 8.51
N GLY A 633 -4.21 -9.18 9.55
CA GLY A 633 -3.98 -10.52 10.08
C GLY A 633 -4.58 -11.65 9.23
N ALA A 634 -3.98 -12.83 9.28
CA ALA A 634 -4.41 -14.04 8.57
C ALA A 634 -4.91 -15.14 9.53
N PHE A 635 -5.71 -16.10 9.02
CA PHE A 635 -6.28 -17.29 9.71
C PHE A 635 -7.59 -17.09 10.51
N GLY A 636 -8.37 -18.19 10.60
CA GLY A 636 -9.50 -18.40 11.54
C GLY A 636 -10.87 -17.85 11.11
N SER A 637 -10.88 -16.91 10.16
CA SER A 637 -12.07 -16.27 9.56
C SER A 637 -11.64 -15.46 8.31
N ASP A 638 -12.42 -14.46 7.89
CA ASP A 638 -12.01 -13.47 6.88
C ASP A 638 -10.68 -12.80 7.26
N GLY A 639 -9.87 -12.51 6.24
CA GLY A 639 -8.59 -11.83 6.40
C GLY A 639 -8.80 -10.38 6.85
N GLY A 640 -7.92 -9.91 7.74
CA GLY A 640 -7.97 -8.53 8.22
C GLY A 640 -7.62 -7.54 7.11
N ASN A 641 -8.26 -6.38 7.09
CA ASN A 641 -7.88 -5.32 6.16
C ASN A 641 -6.50 -4.75 6.49
N GLY A 642 -5.75 -4.31 5.49
CA GLY A 642 -4.56 -3.50 5.68
C GLY A 642 -4.88 -2.14 6.29
N GLY A 643 -3.99 -1.63 7.14
CA GLY A 643 -4.10 -0.29 7.69
C GLY A 643 -3.88 0.77 6.61
N SER A 644 -4.51 1.93 6.72
CA SER A 644 -4.24 3.03 5.80
C SER A 644 -2.86 3.62 6.01
N GLY A 645 -2.25 4.16 4.96
CA GLY A 645 -1.06 4.99 5.07
C GLY A 645 -1.39 6.33 5.76
N GLY A 646 -0.41 6.86 6.49
CA GLY A 646 -0.54 8.18 7.10
C GLY A 646 -0.39 9.30 6.07
N SER A 647 -0.97 10.47 6.34
CA SER A 647 -0.76 11.64 5.48
C SER A 647 0.67 12.17 5.59
N GLY A 648 1.20 12.66 4.47
CA GLY A 648 2.45 13.41 4.44
C GLY A 648 2.33 14.77 5.10
N GLY A 649 3.47 15.28 5.54
CA GLY A 649 3.60 16.66 6.00
C GLY A 649 3.50 17.68 4.85
N LEU A 650 3.66 18.98 5.11
CA LEU A 650 3.57 20.06 4.10
C LEU A 650 4.38 19.79 2.81
N PHE A 651 5.56 19.19 2.96
CA PHE A 651 6.48 18.79 1.89
C PHE A 651 6.63 17.26 1.75
N GLY A 652 5.94 16.48 2.58
CA GLY A 652 6.10 15.03 2.64
C GLY A 652 5.15 14.26 1.73
N ALA A 653 5.57 13.07 1.34
CA ALA A 653 4.75 12.09 0.63
C ALA A 653 3.76 11.43 1.57
N GLY A 654 2.66 10.95 1.01
CA GLY A 654 1.74 10.09 1.74
C GLY A 654 2.37 8.74 2.03
N GLY A 655 2.06 8.17 3.18
CA GLY A 655 2.46 6.81 3.55
C GLY A 655 1.71 5.76 2.74
N THR A 656 2.33 4.60 2.53
CA THR A 656 1.68 3.50 1.82
C THR A 656 0.62 2.81 2.67
N GLY A 657 -0.45 2.35 2.04
CA GLY A 657 -1.40 1.43 2.67
C GLY A 657 -0.75 0.08 2.97
N GLY A 658 -1.21 -0.57 4.04
CA GLY A 658 -0.79 -1.91 4.41
C GLY A 658 -1.46 -2.98 3.55
N ALA A 659 -0.84 -4.14 3.41
CA ALA A 659 -1.43 -5.27 2.69
C ALA A 659 -2.57 -5.91 3.52
N GLY A 660 -3.60 -6.41 2.83
CA GLY A 660 -4.64 -7.22 3.41
C GLY A 660 -4.15 -8.60 3.85
N GLY A 661 -4.78 -9.16 4.88
CA GLY A 661 -4.54 -10.50 5.40
C GLY A 661 -5.18 -11.57 4.53
N ALA A 662 -4.61 -12.77 4.53
CA ALA A 662 -5.21 -13.93 3.87
C ALA A 662 -6.24 -14.59 4.82
N GLY A 663 -7.41 -14.96 4.31
CA GLY A 663 -8.46 -15.58 5.13
C GLY A 663 -9.56 -16.18 4.28
N ASP A 664 -10.68 -16.57 4.89
CA ASP A 664 -11.79 -17.20 4.17
C ASP A 664 -12.26 -16.31 3.01
N ALA A 665 -12.63 -15.07 3.28
CA ALA A 665 -12.45 -13.97 2.33
C ALA A 665 -11.09 -13.29 2.53
N GLY A 666 -10.50 -12.78 1.45
CA GLY A 666 -9.28 -11.99 1.57
C GLY A 666 -9.57 -10.61 2.15
N GLY A 667 -8.70 -10.11 3.04
CA GLY A 667 -8.82 -8.75 3.57
C GLY A 667 -8.43 -7.71 2.52
N ASN A 668 -9.06 -6.55 2.49
CA ASN A 668 -8.72 -5.50 1.54
C ASN A 668 -7.36 -4.86 1.86
N GLY A 669 -6.68 -4.35 0.85
CA GLY A 669 -5.53 -3.47 1.03
C GLY A 669 -5.93 -2.14 1.65
N GLY A 670 -5.05 -1.57 2.48
CA GLY A 670 -5.25 -0.24 3.03
C GLY A 670 -5.08 0.85 1.98
N ALA A 671 -5.81 1.95 2.10
CA ALA A 671 -5.60 3.11 1.21
C ALA A 671 -4.24 3.79 1.48
N GLY A 672 -3.66 4.38 0.46
CA GLY A 672 -2.51 5.27 0.61
C GLY A 672 -2.87 6.60 1.26
N GLY A 673 -1.93 7.19 1.98
CA GLY A 673 -2.09 8.51 2.59
C GLY A 673 -1.98 9.64 1.57
N ALA A 674 -2.61 10.79 1.83
CA ALA A 674 -2.46 11.97 0.99
C ALA A 674 -1.07 12.63 1.16
N ALA A 675 -0.57 13.27 0.11
CA ALA A 675 0.63 14.12 0.17
C ALA A 675 0.37 15.52 0.76
N GLY A 676 1.47 16.19 1.09
CA GLY A 676 1.51 17.58 1.57
C GLY A 676 1.06 18.65 0.60
N LEU A 677 0.53 19.76 1.14
CA LEU A 677 0.01 20.90 0.39
C LEU A 677 1.02 21.57 -0.60
N LEU A 678 2.32 21.66 -0.26
CA LEU A 678 3.33 22.45 -1.00
C LEU A 678 4.47 21.58 -1.58
N ALA A 679 4.31 20.27 -1.53
CA ALA A 679 5.39 19.34 -1.79
C ALA A 679 5.68 19.19 -3.30
N ALA A 680 6.63 19.98 -3.80
CA ALA A 680 7.09 19.85 -5.19
C ALA A 680 7.84 18.52 -5.37
N GLY A 681 7.12 17.49 -5.80
CA GLY A 681 7.66 16.14 -6.01
C GLY A 681 7.22 15.08 -4.99
N ALA A 682 6.44 15.43 -3.96
CA ALA A 682 5.82 14.40 -3.14
C ALA A 682 4.54 13.89 -3.77
N SER A 683 4.30 12.59 -3.60
CA SER A 683 3.13 11.91 -4.14
C SER A 683 2.23 11.42 -3.03
N GLY A 684 0.95 11.24 -3.36
CA GLY A 684 0.10 10.39 -2.55
C GLY A 684 0.77 9.03 -2.34
N GLY A 685 0.54 8.44 -1.18
CA GLY A 685 1.03 7.11 -0.86
C GLY A 685 0.33 6.07 -1.73
N ALA A 686 1.02 4.97 -2.02
CA ALA A 686 0.39 3.88 -2.75
C ALA A 686 -0.62 3.12 -1.88
N GLY A 687 -1.65 2.58 -2.52
CA GLY A 687 -2.55 1.63 -1.89
C GLY A 687 -1.86 0.29 -1.60
N GLY A 688 -2.28 -0.38 -0.53
CA GLY A 688 -1.82 -1.71 -0.19
C GLY A 688 -2.44 -2.78 -1.08
N SER A 689 -1.79 -3.92 -1.22
CA SER A 689 -2.34 -5.06 -1.97
C SER A 689 -3.48 -5.75 -1.21
N GLY A 690 -4.47 -6.26 -1.93
CA GLY A 690 -5.51 -7.11 -1.40
C GLY A 690 -4.99 -8.47 -0.92
N GLY A 691 -5.66 -9.01 0.09
CA GLY A 691 -5.42 -10.31 0.69
C GLY A 691 -6.04 -11.44 -0.14
N GLN A 692 -5.51 -12.64 0.02
CA GLN A 692 -5.96 -13.81 -0.73
C GLN A 692 -7.16 -14.47 -0.05
N SER A 693 -8.06 -15.04 -0.85
CA SER A 693 -9.15 -15.90 -0.36
C SER A 693 -8.64 -17.32 -0.10
N GLY A 694 -9.15 -17.96 0.95
CA GLY A 694 -8.78 -19.28 1.43
C GLY A 694 -9.91 -20.32 1.35
N ALA A 695 -11.16 -19.87 1.19
CA ALA A 695 -12.35 -20.72 1.16
C ALA A 695 -13.06 -20.70 -0.20
N LEU A 696 -13.63 -21.85 -0.59
CA LEU A 696 -14.30 -22.03 -1.88
C LEU A 696 -15.45 -21.01 -2.04
N GLY A 697 -15.33 -20.12 -3.03
CA GLY A 697 -16.38 -19.18 -3.44
C GLY A 697 -16.39 -17.83 -2.70
N ASN A 698 -15.54 -17.60 -1.70
CA ASN A 698 -15.43 -16.31 -1.02
C ASN A 698 -14.47 -15.36 -1.74
N PRO A 699 -14.79 -14.07 -1.92
CA PRO A 699 -13.97 -13.16 -2.72
C PRO A 699 -12.60 -12.92 -2.10
N ALA A 700 -11.61 -12.67 -2.95
CA ALA A 700 -10.34 -12.12 -2.50
C ALA A 700 -10.46 -10.62 -2.18
N GLY A 701 -9.53 -10.10 -1.40
CA GLY A 701 -9.54 -8.70 -1.00
C GLY A 701 -9.20 -7.78 -2.15
N ALA A 702 -9.87 -6.63 -2.24
CA ALA A 702 -9.51 -5.60 -3.20
C ALA A 702 -8.18 -4.92 -2.84
N GLY A 703 -7.50 -4.35 -3.82
CA GLY A 703 -6.41 -3.42 -3.61
C GLY A 703 -6.91 -2.13 -2.97
N GLY A 704 -6.06 -1.50 -2.14
CA GLY A 704 -6.36 -0.19 -1.59
C GLY A 704 -6.18 0.91 -2.64
N ASN A 705 -6.93 1.99 -2.54
CA ASN A 705 -6.77 3.13 -3.43
C ASN A 705 -5.47 3.89 -3.12
N GLY A 706 -4.88 4.49 -4.14
CA GLY A 706 -3.79 5.44 -4.01
C GLY A 706 -4.25 6.72 -3.32
N GLY A 707 -3.36 7.29 -2.50
CA GLY A 707 -3.60 8.58 -1.86
C GLY A 707 -3.56 9.73 -2.86
N SER A 708 -4.19 10.85 -2.54
CA SER A 708 -4.13 12.04 -3.39
C SER A 708 -2.76 12.74 -3.33
N GLY A 709 -2.37 13.37 -4.43
CA GLY A 709 -1.25 14.31 -4.48
C GLY A 709 -1.52 15.58 -3.67
N GLY A 710 -0.49 16.40 -3.51
CA GLY A 710 -0.56 17.65 -2.75
C GLY A 710 -1.47 18.68 -3.43
N LEU A 711 -2.21 19.48 -2.67
CA LEU A 711 -3.26 20.35 -3.24
C LEU A 711 -2.79 21.30 -4.36
N LEU A 712 -1.54 21.81 -4.34
CA LEU A 712 -0.99 22.66 -5.42
C LEU A 712 -0.10 21.87 -6.38
N PHE A 713 0.80 21.06 -5.83
CA PHE A 713 1.80 20.27 -6.56
C PHE A 713 1.78 18.84 -6.03
N GLY A 714 1.97 17.87 -6.91
CA GLY A 714 2.23 16.48 -6.52
C GLY A 714 1.40 15.50 -7.33
N ASP A 715 1.94 14.30 -7.47
CA ASP A 715 1.28 13.23 -8.21
C ASP A 715 0.35 12.43 -7.29
N GLY A 716 -0.66 11.81 -7.89
CA GLY A 716 -1.46 10.81 -7.20
C GLY A 716 -0.65 9.56 -6.87
N GLY A 717 -0.97 8.91 -5.75
CA GLY A 717 -0.42 7.62 -5.40
C GLY A 717 -0.96 6.51 -6.30
N GLN A 718 -0.19 5.44 -6.49
CA GLN A 718 -0.63 4.28 -7.26
C GLN A 718 -1.69 3.47 -6.49
N GLY A 719 -2.65 2.90 -7.22
CA GLY A 719 -3.57 1.92 -6.67
C GLY A 719 -2.88 0.61 -6.31
N GLY A 720 -3.37 -0.07 -5.27
CA GLY A 720 -2.89 -1.38 -4.86
C GLY A 720 -3.41 -2.50 -5.77
N ALA A 721 -2.65 -3.58 -5.92
CA ALA A 721 -3.12 -4.75 -6.66
C ALA A 721 -4.22 -5.50 -5.90
N GLY A 722 -5.19 -6.05 -6.61
CA GLY A 722 -6.20 -6.94 -6.06
C GLY A 722 -5.64 -8.29 -5.61
N GLY A 723 -6.31 -8.91 -4.64
CA GLY A 723 -5.97 -10.21 -4.10
C GLY A 723 -6.38 -11.38 -5.00
N ILE A 724 -5.80 -12.56 -4.78
CA ILE A 724 -6.04 -13.74 -5.61
C ILE A 724 -7.23 -14.56 -5.08
N GLY A 725 -8.16 -14.91 -5.97
CA GLY A 725 -9.30 -15.77 -5.67
C GLY A 725 -8.99 -17.25 -5.95
N ILE A 726 -9.41 -18.15 -5.06
CA ILE A 726 -9.27 -19.61 -5.23
C ILE A 726 -10.61 -20.35 -5.20
N GLY A 727 -10.69 -21.46 -5.93
CA GLY A 727 -11.83 -22.39 -5.85
C GLY A 727 -13.14 -21.83 -6.40
N GLY A 728 -13.09 -20.94 -7.39
CA GLY A 728 -14.26 -20.27 -7.97
C GLY A 728 -14.66 -18.95 -7.30
N ALA A 729 -13.86 -18.47 -6.34
CA ALA A 729 -13.91 -17.12 -5.82
C ALA A 729 -13.56 -16.07 -6.88
N THR A 730 -14.09 -14.86 -6.75
CA THR A 730 -13.64 -13.73 -7.58
C THR A 730 -12.26 -13.25 -7.13
N GLY A 731 -11.39 -12.93 -8.10
CA GLY A 731 -10.21 -12.13 -7.85
C GLY A 731 -10.63 -10.76 -7.30
N GLY A 732 -9.80 -10.19 -6.43
CA GLY A 732 -10.06 -8.87 -5.86
C GLY A 732 -9.83 -7.80 -6.90
N ASP A 733 -10.61 -6.73 -6.88
CA ASP A 733 -10.39 -5.60 -7.78
C ASP A 733 -9.07 -4.88 -7.45
N GLY A 734 -8.45 -4.27 -8.46
CA GLY A 734 -7.37 -3.32 -8.27
C GLY A 734 -7.90 -2.03 -7.64
N GLY A 735 -7.10 -1.41 -6.77
CA GLY A 735 -7.44 -0.11 -6.21
C GLY A 735 -7.25 1.00 -7.23
N ASP A 736 -8.00 2.08 -7.10
CA ASP A 736 -7.88 3.23 -8.00
C ASP A 736 -6.59 4.00 -7.74
N GLY A 737 -6.06 4.64 -8.78
CA GLY A 737 -5.00 5.63 -8.66
C GLY A 737 -5.50 6.92 -8.03
N GLY A 738 -4.67 7.52 -7.19
CA GLY A 738 -4.97 8.79 -6.55
C GLY A 738 -5.05 9.94 -7.54
N ALA A 739 -5.89 10.93 -7.26
CA ALA A 739 -5.87 12.19 -8.00
C ALA A 739 -4.60 12.99 -7.67
N SER A 740 -4.10 13.75 -8.62
CA SER A 740 -2.94 14.64 -8.43
C SER A 740 -3.33 16.00 -7.83
N GLY A 741 -2.31 16.86 -7.64
CA GLY A 741 -2.49 18.24 -7.23
C GLY A 741 -3.12 19.15 -8.27
N PHE A 742 -3.72 20.26 -7.83
CA PHE A 742 -4.51 21.13 -8.69
C PHE A 742 -3.71 21.76 -9.83
N LEU A 743 -2.49 22.27 -9.59
CA LEU A 743 -1.76 23.05 -10.59
C LEU A 743 -0.82 22.19 -11.45
N PHE A 744 0.08 21.44 -10.80
CA PHE A 744 1.00 20.53 -11.47
C PHE A 744 0.97 19.14 -10.83
N GLY A 745 0.74 18.12 -11.63
CA GLY A 745 0.77 16.74 -11.17
C GLY A 745 0.07 15.79 -12.14
N SER A 746 0.60 14.58 -12.20
CA SER A 746 0.03 13.45 -12.92
C SER A 746 -0.77 12.55 -11.98
N GLY A 747 -1.91 12.05 -12.45
CA GLY A 747 -2.71 11.12 -11.68
C GLY A 747 -1.99 9.79 -11.46
N GLY A 748 -2.29 9.12 -10.35
CA GLY A 748 -1.77 7.78 -10.09
C GLY A 748 -2.34 6.77 -11.07
N ALA A 749 -1.55 5.77 -11.46
CA ALA A 749 -2.03 4.59 -12.15
C ALA A 749 -2.93 3.73 -11.23
N GLY A 750 -3.95 3.13 -11.82
CA GLY A 750 -4.78 2.12 -11.16
C GLY A 750 -4.01 0.82 -10.92
N GLY A 751 -4.40 0.12 -9.86
CA GLY A 751 -3.85 -1.19 -9.51
C GLY A 751 -4.36 -2.29 -10.44
N ALA A 752 -3.56 -3.32 -10.65
CA ALA A 752 -4.01 -4.49 -11.40
C ALA A 752 -5.08 -5.28 -10.62
N GLY A 753 -6.07 -5.81 -11.33
CA GLY A 753 -7.02 -6.76 -10.79
C GLY A 753 -6.36 -8.08 -10.42
N GLY A 754 -6.89 -8.73 -9.39
CA GLY A 754 -6.42 -10.00 -8.88
C GLY A 754 -6.79 -11.16 -9.80
N ALA A 755 -5.87 -12.11 -9.95
CA ALA A 755 -6.10 -13.32 -10.73
C ALA A 755 -7.07 -14.29 -10.03
N GLU A 756 -7.70 -15.18 -10.81
CA GLU A 756 -8.67 -16.16 -10.34
C GLU A 756 -8.32 -17.60 -10.72
N PHE A 757 -8.55 -18.53 -9.79
CA PHE A 757 -8.41 -19.97 -9.99
C PHE A 757 -9.69 -20.76 -9.75
N GLY A 758 -10.36 -21.12 -10.83
CA GLY A 758 -11.60 -21.87 -10.80
C GLY A 758 -12.60 -21.34 -11.82
N THR A 759 -13.87 -21.25 -11.42
CA THR A 759 -14.99 -20.78 -12.25
C THR A 759 -15.43 -19.34 -11.97
N GLY A 760 -14.74 -18.62 -11.09
CA GLY A 760 -15.02 -17.25 -10.68
C GLY A 760 -14.58 -16.21 -11.70
N THR A 761 -14.68 -14.92 -11.35
CA THR A 761 -14.24 -13.83 -12.23
C THR A 761 -12.88 -13.30 -11.79
N GLY A 762 -12.00 -12.99 -12.74
CA GLY A 762 -10.83 -12.16 -12.46
C GLY A 762 -11.28 -10.80 -11.91
N GLY A 763 -10.48 -10.20 -11.03
CA GLY A 763 -10.76 -8.87 -10.50
C GLY A 763 -10.61 -7.81 -11.57
N THR A 764 -11.41 -6.75 -11.51
CA THR A 764 -11.25 -5.61 -12.42
C THR A 764 -9.98 -4.83 -12.09
N GLY A 765 -9.36 -4.21 -13.10
CA GLY A 765 -8.29 -3.25 -12.87
C GLY A 765 -8.85 -1.94 -12.33
N GLY A 766 -8.12 -1.29 -11.42
CA GLY A 766 -8.52 -0.01 -10.86
C GLY A 766 -8.39 1.13 -11.87
N ASP A 767 -9.14 2.21 -11.67
CA ASP A 767 -9.10 3.36 -12.55
C ASP A 767 -7.83 4.19 -12.33
N GLY A 768 -7.40 4.90 -13.37
CA GLY A 768 -6.35 5.91 -13.30
C GLY A 768 -6.85 7.21 -12.68
N GLY A 769 -6.03 7.82 -11.84
CA GLY A 769 -6.31 9.09 -11.18
C GLY A 769 -6.30 10.29 -12.13
N ALA A 770 -7.01 11.34 -11.76
CA ALA A 770 -7.06 12.59 -12.53
C ALA A 770 -5.79 13.44 -12.39
N ALA A 771 -5.43 14.14 -13.47
CA ALA A 771 -4.35 15.11 -13.50
C ALA A 771 -4.73 16.48 -12.92
N GLY A 772 -3.72 17.30 -12.66
CA GLY A 772 -3.85 18.72 -12.40
C GLY A 772 -4.05 19.52 -13.69
N VAL A 773 -4.08 20.85 -13.57
CA VAL A 773 -4.12 21.77 -14.72
C VAL A 773 -3.00 21.45 -15.72
N ILE A 774 -1.80 21.17 -15.22
CA ILE A 774 -0.66 20.70 -16.01
C ILE A 774 -0.23 19.32 -15.50
N GLY A 775 -0.43 18.30 -16.34
CA GLY A 775 -0.09 16.92 -16.05
C GLY A 775 -0.96 15.96 -16.84
N SER A 776 -0.55 14.69 -16.87
CA SER A 776 -1.29 13.64 -17.54
C SER A 776 -2.13 12.83 -16.56
N GLY A 777 -3.27 12.33 -17.04
CA GLY A 777 -4.07 11.38 -16.27
C GLY A 777 -3.32 10.07 -16.07
N GLY A 778 -3.60 9.38 -14.97
CA GLY A 778 -3.02 8.09 -14.67
C GLY A 778 -3.53 7.00 -15.59
N ASN A 779 -2.71 5.99 -15.88
CA ASN A 779 -3.16 4.84 -16.67
C ASN A 779 -4.07 3.92 -15.82
N GLY A 780 -5.10 3.35 -16.43
CA GLY A 780 -5.93 2.32 -15.79
C GLY A 780 -5.16 1.02 -15.56
N GLY A 781 -5.55 0.29 -14.52
CA GLY A 781 -4.99 -1.00 -14.16
C GLY A 781 -5.45 -2.11 -15.11
N ALA A 782 -4.61 -3.11 -15.33
CA ALA A 782 -5.02 -4.29 -16.09
C ALA A 782 -6.02 -5.14 -15.29
N GLY A 783 -6.98 -5.76 -15.98
CA GLY A 783 -7.87 -6.75 -15.39
C GLY A 783 -7.13 -8.05 -15.05
N GLY A 784 -7.68 -8.77 -14.07
CA GLY A 784 -7.14 -10.05 -13.60
C GLY A 784 -7.36 -11.17 -14.61
N ASP A 785 -6.32 -11.99 -14.82
CA ASP A 785 -6.39 -13.19 -15.64
C ASP A 785 -7.18 -14.31 -14.94
N ARG A 786 -7.73 -15.25 -15.73
CA ARG A 786 -8.53 -16.39 -15.24
C ARG A 786 -7.95 -17.74 -15.69
N ASN A 787 -8.37 -18.81 -15.03
CA ASN A 787 -8.17 -20.18 -15.53
C ASN A 787 -9.42 -20.73 -16.28
N ALA A 788 -10.63 -20.69 -15.68
CA ALA A 788 -11.84 -21.26 -16.30
C ALA A 788 -13.14 -20.41 -16.23
N GLY A 789 -13.20 -19.30 -15.47
CA GLY A 789 -14.39 -18.40 -15.40
C GLY A 789 -14.45 -17.20 -16.37
N VAL A 790 -14.63 -15.95 -15.92
CA VAL A 790 -14.60 -14.72 -16.78
C VAL A 790 -13.39 -13.86 -16.40
N ALA A 791 -12.72 -13.23 -17.35
CA ALA A 791 -11.54 -12.43 -17.03
C ALA A 791 -11.97 -11.04 -16.55
N GLY A 792 -11.14 -10.42 -15.71
CA GLY A 792 -11.42 -9.09 -15.19
C GLY A 792 -11.35 -8.03 -16.27
N ASP A 793 -12.16 -6.99 -16.13
CA ASP A 793 -12.11 -5.82 -17.02
C ASP A 793 -10.90 -4.94 -16.69
N GLY A 794 -10.39 -4.23 -17.69
CA GLY A 794 -9.37 -3.21 -17.47
C GLY A 794 -9.98 -1.91 -16.92
N GLY A 795 -9.27 -1.22 -16.04
CA GLY A 795 -9.70 0.06 -15.48
C GLY A 795 -9.63 1.20 -16.49
N ALA A 796 -10.42 2.25 -16.30
CA ALA A 796 -10.37 3.44 -17.13
C ALA A 796 -9.09 4.25 -16.90
N GLY A 797 -8.66 4.99 -17.92
CA GLY A 797 -7.60 5.98 -17.80
C GLY A 797 -8.11 7.30 -17.21
N GLY A 798 -7.28 7.96 -16.41
CA GLY A 798 -7.60 9.24 -15.81
C GLY A 798 -7.58 10.40 -16.80
N ASN A 799 -8.26 11.50 -16.48
CA ASN A 799 -8.35 12.66 -17.35
C ASN A 799 -7.19 13.65 -17.15
N GLY A 800 -6.73 14.26 -18.25
CA GLY A 800 -6.00 15.51 -18.26
C GLY A 800 -6.94 16.72 -18.12
N VAL A 801 -6.39 17.92 -17.88
CA VAL A 801 -7.20 19.14 -17.68
C VAL A 801 -6.92 20.23 -18.72
N LEU A 802 -5.80 20.94 -18.62
CA LEU A 802 -5.45 22.02 -19.57
C LEU A 802 -4.29 21.61 -20.48
N ILE A 803 -3.19 21.15 -19.88
CA ILE A 803 -1.99 20.68 -20.58
C ILE A 803 -1.63 19.29 -20.08
N GLY A 804 -1.64 18.31 -20.98
CA GLY A 804 -1.26 16.92 -20.72
C GLY A 804 -2.25 15.93 -21.32
N ASN A 805 -1.82 14.69 -21.48
CA ASN A 805 -2.64 13.65 -22.10
C ASN A 805 -3.59 13.01 -21.08
N GLY A 806 -4.70 12.45 -21.57
CA GLY A 806 -5.46 11.48 -20.80
C GLY A 806 -4.64 10.20 -20.58
N GLY A 807 -4.89 9.49 -19.50
CA GLY A 807 -4.28 8.20 -19.23
C GLY A 807 -4.81 7.11 -20.16
N ASN A 808 -4.00 6.11 -20.48
CA ASN A 808 -4.49 4.95 -21.23
C ASN A 808 -5.42 4.12 -20.35
N GLY A 809 -6.44 3.52 -20.96
CA GLY A 809 -7.23 2.47 -20.34
C GLY A 809 -6.38 1.22 -20.10
N GLY A 810 -6.72 0.51 -19.03
CA GLY A 810 -6.15 -0.78 -18.69
C GLY A 810 -6.59 -1.85 -19.65
N ASN A 811 -5.71 -2.83 -19.88
CA ASN A 811 -6.06 -4.00 -20.68
C ASN A 811 -7.05 -4.90 -19.94
N GLY A 812 -7.94 -5.56 -20.69
CA GLY A 812 -8.74 -6.64 -20.15
C GLY A 812 -7.86 -7.83 -19.77
N GLY A 813 -8.29 -8.58 -18.76
CA GLY A 813 -7.67 -9.85 -18.41
C GLY A 813 -7.91 -10.91 -19.49
N THR A 814 -7.10 -11.96 -19.48
CA THR A 814 -7.16 -13.00 -20.50
C THR A 814 -7.79 -14.32 -20.01
N PRO A 815 -8.55 -15.02 -20.87
CA PRO A 815 -9.17 -14.52 -22.10
C PRO A 815 -10.50 -13.80 -21.84
N GLY A 816 -10.71 -12.67 -22.53
CA GLY A 816 -12.03 -12.08 -22.77
C GLY A 816 -12.50 -10.98 -21.81
N GLY A 817 -11.60 -10.39 -21.03
CA GLY A 817 -11.90 -9.20 -20.23
C GLY A 817 -12.14 -8.00 -21.14
N THR A 818 -13.03 -7.09 -20.74
CA THR A 818 -13.26 -5.88 -21.53
C THR A 818 -12.13 -4.87 -21.30
N PRO A 819 -11.65 -4.18 -22.35
CA PRO A 819 -10.63 -3.17 -22.16
C PRO A 819 -11.21 -1.89 -21.56
N GLY A 820 -10.43 -1.26 -20.69
CA GLY A 820 -10.77 0.04 -20.11
C GLY A 820 -10.73 1.17 -21.14
N ALA A 821 -11.55 2.18 -20.93
CA ALA A 821 -11.56 3.39 -21.77
C ALA A 821 -10.33 4.26 -21.49
N GLY A 822 -9.79 4.90 -22.52
CA GLY A 822 -8.80 5.97 -22.35
C GLY A 822 -9.42 7.24 -21.77
N GLY A 823 -8.65 7.96 -20.97
CA GLY A 823 -9.05 9.25 -20.40
C GLY A 823 -9.01 10.38 -21.43
N THR A 824 -9.68 11.49 -21.12
CA THR A 824 -9.67 12.70 -21.96
C THR A 824 -8.36 13.47 -21.81
N GLY A 825 -7.88 14.07 -22.91
CA GLY A 825 -6.71 14.96 -22.94
C GLY A 825 -7.03 16.39 -22.50
N GLY A 826 -5.98 17.17 -22.22
CA GLY A 826 -6.11 18.56 -21.84
C GLY A 826 -6.68 19.45 -22.96
N ILE A 827 -7.48 20.44 -22.57
CA ILE A 827 -8.23 21.32 -23.49
C ILE A 827 -7.31 22.15 -24.40
N LEU A 828 -6.12 22.54 -23.93
CA LEU A 828 -5.20 23.38 -24.68
C LEU A 828 -4.15 22.58 -25.45
N VAL A 829 -3.49 21.62 -24.77
CA VAL A 829 -2.51 20.71 -25.38
C VAL A 829 -2.63 19.35 -24.71
N GLY A 830 -2.95 18.32 -25.48
CA GLY A 830 -2.98 16.95 -24.99
C GLY A 830 -3.78 16.03 -25.92
N GLU A 831 -3.40 14.76 -25.96
CA GLU A 831 -4.17 13.72 -26.63
C GLU A 831 -5.01 12.94 -25.62
N ASN A 832 -6.14 12.40 -26.09
CA ASN A 832 -6.89 11.40 -25.33
C ASN A 832 -6.02 10.15 -25.14
N GLY A 833 -6.24 9.46 -24.03
CA GLY A 833 -5.65 8.17 -23.78
C GLY A 833 -6.14 7.12 -24.77
N LEU A 834 -5.30 6.12 -25.00
CA LEU A 834 -5.68 4.94 -25.76
C LEU A 834 -6.58 4.04 -24.91
N ASN A 835 -7.57 3.40 -25.53
CA ASN A 835 -8.29 2.32 -24.85
C ASN A 835 -7.35 1.14 -24.62
N GLY A 836 -7.68 0.34 -23.62
CA GLY A 836 -7.02 -0.93 -23.39
C GLY A 836 -7.19 -1.89 -24.57
N LEU A 837 -6.43 -2.99 -24.50
CA LEU A 837 -6.56 -4.14 -25.40
C LEU A 837 -7.27 -5.30 -24.70
N ALA A 838 -7.90 -6.16 -25.50
CA ALA A 838 -8.63 -7.36 -25.06
C ALA A 838 -7.77 -8.63 -25.15
#